data_AF-A0A497DCX6-F1
#
_entry.id   AF-A0A497DCX6-F1
#
_cell.length_a   1.000
_cell.length_b   1.000
_cell.length_c   1.000
_cell.angle_alpha   90.00
_cell.angle_beta   90.00
_cell.angle_gamma   90.00
#
_symmetry.space_group_name_H-M   'P 1'
#
loop_
_entity.id
_entity.type
_entity.pdbx_description
1 polymer ?
#
loop_
_entity_poly.entity_id
_entity_poly.type
_entity_poly.pdbx_seq_one_letter_code
_entity_poly.pdbx_strand_id
1 'polypeptide(L)'
;MANNNAIKAQIMSLPDSANFFDYMEAFYNSDMYNPADSNEGGAKAQHDRLNEIWGKRLYPHGDFSIANKAIIEYAENFEPVNTRDENPNWICLGPSDNPANSTRNGVGQIHRITFDPNYDGINNRTIYACSGYGGLWRTENDGELWENVNTDYLPMTTVADVAVSPNNSDTLFIATGLPDGGVELQYSPNWANVNPIYTYGIYRSNDYGNTWDPINTGFINEFYNKGGTIRKLTIDKNNPNVLFAATSNGVYRTQNALAADPVWNNVFDGITDTDDDFRSIEYKPGSSDTLYAASSNIFISTDGGTTWQVMTGEETGLDFEEMGAFYPYRINLAVTPAADEKLYAYIWGDDETLPDPQFDNKSAYIYIYDGNSWSEYAFHHGYNAKEWMGMAVSPVDDDFIFAYGDFGSCSKHAGVHAPYPNHGFLCYLNYIGEGFYADVHILSFQPNVDSPKLFIGHHAGVSMMDVESFTGPDPDEFIVEFRNSGLQNMLQWTFDDSEFEPDAVITGNQDCYVYLYRDNYWNVLAGGGDSYNAKFSKNDNNLLFTSRTGDNSVEELKAKRYFPSSPWIYDPIPSDGEHPANKTLVPKTYQVKGFPNDTSDYFGFSEIYKRNYNWSAGHSADELWNIDSDLGKIEPVIFKRQISEFDYCQKYPEYIYVATGGVFKEDFPSTHPILARTTIGGNNGDYNSTAFSQLNYPGIDDENFPVISGIAVHPENPDKVWISLIGYDNIDIRVAYTENGGQDWLDADPNKSLPELPVNNIVYQYGSNDVLYIATDAGVYYKDASMDHWEEYGNFPHVRVTELKINYCQGKLRAATFGRSLWEADLLPMENPVCYAINNGENLVWSNEKVLQTGVRVKAGGHLTVTGVIYMPEGGKIIVEPGGKLTLDGGIFTNGCGKPWQGIELQGTANQPQTPEYQGVIEITNGGTIENADIGIITIRRENYGGGKQWVYNMDFTGGIIHAENAVFINNNTAVMFFDYNYTSDSYFNDCLFETNDNMSDAMEPYYFLRINGMKGVNISNCNFINNSSTPHFGGGIYSLNAQYNVEGKCLSGGDDCTEWDNGLFQNLNYGIYATETSPVKFIMVRHNEFSDNYKSVYINGMTGALIKYNNFSISVPFIENGGYGLYLDNSTDYTVEENLFHHNDGN
;
A
#
# COMPACT_ATOMS: atom_id res chain seq x y z
N MET A 1 49.99 -14.32 17.55
CA MET A 1 49.85 -14.21 19.02
C MET A 1 49.89 -12.79 19.61
N ALA A 2 50.41 -11.73 18.97
CA ALA A 2 50.37 -10.37 19.56
C ALA A 2 49.62 -9.31 18.71
N ASN A 3 49.22 -9.63 17.48
CA ASN A 3 48.37 -8.77 16.64
C ASN A 3 46.95 -9.32 16.43
N ASN A 4 46.69 -10.61 16.73
CA ASN A 4 45.38 -11.27 16.54
C ASN A 4 44.22 -10.67 17.38
N ASN A 5 44.48 -9.66 18.22
CA ASN A 5 43.47 -8.93 18.99
C ASN A 5 43.18 -7.52 18.43
N ALA A 6 43.88 -7.08 17.37
CA ALA A 6 43.75 -5.71 16.86
C ALA A 6 42.53 -5.53 15.94
N ILE A 7 42.17 -6.57 15.16
CA ILE A 7 40.95 -6.60 14.34
C ILE A 7 39.74 -7.01 15.21
N LYS A 8 39.96 -7.87 16.24
CA LYS A 8 38.97 -8.25 17.27
C LYS A 8 38.52 -7.10 18.23
N ALA A 9 38.60 -5.84 17.80
CA ALA A 9 38.36 -4.66 18.65
C ALA A 9 37.79 -3.43 17.89
N GLN A 10 37.30 -3.59 16.65
CA GLN A 10 37.15 -2.47 15.71
C GLN A 10 35.89 -1.60 15.86
N ILE A 11 34.76 -2.15 16.32
CA ILE A 11 33.77 -1.30 17.00
C ILE A 11 34.34 -1.07 18.39
N MET A 12 34.80 0.16 18.65
CA MET A 12 35.54 0.56 19.87
C MET A 12 34.98 -0.14 21.10
N SER A 13 35.81 -0.80 21.92
CA SER A 13 35.36 -1.61 23.05
C SER A 13 34.36 -0.89 23.97
N LEU A 14 33.05 -1.08 23.77
CA LEU A 14 32.00 -0.42 24.52
C LEU A 14 31.84 -1.08 25.91
N PRO A 15 31.23 -0.39 26.90
CA PRO A 15 30.96 -0.97 28.20
C PRO A 15 29.79 -1.97 28.14
N ASP A 16 29.70 -2.84 29.14
CA ASP A 16 28.66 -3.89 29.24
C ASP A 16 27.23 -3.37 29.50
N SER A 17 27.02 -2.06 29.36
CA SER A 17 25.73 -1.36 29.41
C SER A 17 25.40 -0.64 28.10
N ALA A 18 26.11 -0.93 27.01
CA ALA A 18 25.93 -0.27 25.72
C ALA A 18 24.60 -0.67 25.05
N ASN A 19 23.90 0.31 24.49
CA ASN A 19 22.61 0.15 23.82
C ASN A 19 22.71 0.25 22.29
N PHE A 20 21.58 0.17 21.58
CA PHE A 20 21.53 0.31 20.11
C PHE A 20 22.16 1.60 19.57
N PHE A 21 21.98 2.73 20.25
CA PHE A 21 22.54 4.01 19.82
C PHE A 21 24.04 4.10 20.12
N ASP A 22 24.51 3.54 21.24
CA ASP A 22 25.95 3.41 21.52
C ASP A 22 26.64 2.54 20.45
N TYR A 23 25.98 1.46 20.01
CA TYR A 23 26.45 0.61 18.91
C TYR A 23 26.60 1.40 17.61
N MET A 24 25.55 2.10 17.20
CA MET A 24 25.55 2.85 15.95
C MET A 24 26.55 4.03 16.00
N GLU A 25 26.65 4.74 17.13
CA GLU A 25 27.70 5.76 17.33
C GLU A 25 29.10 5.13 17.20
N ALA A 26 29.31 3.94 17.76
CA ALA A 26 30.60 3.27 17.68
C ALA A 26 30.94 2.75 16.28
N PHE A 27 29.95 2.33 15.49
CA PHE A 27 30.12 2.03 14.07
C PHE A 27 30.55 3.28 13.29
N TYR A 28 29.80 4.39 13.35
CA TYR A 28 30.10 5.62 12.61
C TYR A 28 31.44 6.28 13.02
N ASN A 29 31.93 6.01 14.24
CA ASN A 29 33.25 6.45 14.71
C ASN A 29 34.38 5.43 14.46
N SER A 30 34.11 4.26 13.90
CA SER A 30 35.10 3.22 13.61
C SER A 30 35.78 3.41 12.26
N ASP A 31 36.95 2.78 12.08
CA ASP A 31 37.63 2.70 10.77
C ASP A 31 36.83 1.86 9.73
N MET A 32 35.76 1.16 10.13
CA MET A 32 34.86 0.42 9.22
C MET A 32 33.85 1.33 8.51
N TYR A 33 33.49 2.47 9.12
CA TYR A 33 32.56 3.39 8.50
C TYR A 33 33.24 4.19 7.39
N ASN A 34 32.85 3.90 6.16
CA ASN A 34 33.28 4.63 4.97
C ASN A 34 32.12 5.48 4.43
N PRO A 35 32.15 6.83 4.53
CA PRO A 35 31.09 7.69 3.99
C PRO A 35 30.99 7.66 2.45
N ALA A 36 31.98 7.09 1.76
CA ALA A 36 31.97 6.85 0.32
C ALA A 36 31.57 5.42 -0.07
N ASP A 37 31.15 4.59 0.89
CA ASP A 37 30.54 3.28 0.62
C ASP A 37 29.16 3.48 -0.02
N SER A 38 29.05 3.07 -1.28
CA SER A 38 27.82 3.08 -2.06
C SER A 38 27.38 1.67 -2.46
N ASN A 39 27.94 0.63 -1.84
CA ASN A 39 27.61 -0.76 -2.15
C ASN A 39 26.36 -1.18 -1.35
N GLU A 40 25.44 -1.89 -1.99
CA GLU A 40 24.17 -2.34 -1.38
C GLU A 40 24.39 -3.36 -0.25
N GLY A 41 25.38 -4.23 -0.40
CA GLY A 41 25.90 -5.09 0.68
C GLY A 41 27.02 -4.46 1.52
N GLY A 42 27.31 -3.17 1.34
CA GLY A 42 28.35 -2.46 2.08
C GLY A 42 27.96 -2.25 3.54
N ALA A 43 28.97 -2.17 4.43
CA ALA A 43 28.76 -2.01 5.87
C ALA A 43 27.89 -0.78 6.17
N LYS A 44 28.07 0.33 5.42
CA LYS A 44 27.26 1.53 5.57
C LYS A 44 25.78 1.26 5.28
N ALA A 45 25.47 0.63 4.15
CA ALA A 45 24.10 0.41 3.70
C ALA A 45 23.34 -0.53 4.66
N GLN A 46 23.99 -1.57 5.19
CA GLN A 46 23.41 -2.47 6.18
C GLN A 46 23.13 -1.76 7.52
N HIS A 47 24.06 -0.93 7.99
CA HIS A 47 23.88 -0.12 9.21
C HIS A 47 22.77 0.95 9.04
N ASP A 48 22.67 1.58 7.87
CA ASP A 48 21.59 2.54 7.57
C ASP A 48 20.21 1.86 7.39
N ARG A 49 20.16 0.54 7.11
CA ARG A 49 18.93 -0.27 7.08
C ARG A 49 18.56 -0.77 8.50
N LEU A 50 19.55 -1.17 9.29
CA LEU A 50 19.45 -1.47 10.73
C LEU A 50 18.78 -0.32 11.48
N ASN A 51 19.29 0.90 11.27
CA ASN A 51 18.68 2.15 11.75
C ASN A 51 17.19 2.22 11.37
N GLU A 52 16.86 2.22 10.08
CA GLU A 52 15.49 2.50 9.64
C GLU A 52 14.46 1.51 10.23
N ILE A 53 14.90 0.28 10.51
CA ILE A 53 14.08 -0.74 11.18
C ILE A 53 14.01 -0.53 12.70
N TRP A 54 15.14 -0.29 13.38
CA TRP A 54 15.23 -0.37 14.85
C TRP A 54 15.38 0.97 15.59
N GLY A 55 16.00 1.99 14.99
CA GLY A 55 16.30 3.26 15.65
C GLY A 55 15.05 3.96 16.16
N LYS A 56 14.00 4.06 15.33
CA LYS A 56 12.71 4.64 15.72
C LYS A 56 11.96 3.77 16.75
N ARG A 57 12.23 2.46 16.79
CA ARG A 57 11.53 1.48 17.65
C ARG A 57 12.11 1.35 19.06
N LEU A 58 13.37 1.72 19.24
CA LEU A 58 14.11 1.63 20.50
C LEU A 58 14.44 2.99 21.08
N TYR A 59 14.00 4.08 20.44
CA TYR A 59 14.14 5.42 20.98
C TYR A 59 13.37 5.56 22.31
N PRO A 60 13.93 6.20 23.36
CA PRO A 60 15.21 6.93 23.39
C PRO A 60 16.43 6.13 23.85
N HIS A 61 16.28 5.02 24.57
CA HIS A 61 17.42 4.39 25.27
C HIS A 61 18.13 3.28 24.49
N GLY A 62 17.57 2.79 23.38
CA GLY A 62 18.19 1.75 22.55
C GLY A 62 18.10 0.33 23.13
N ASP A 63 17.20 0.08 24.08
CA ASP A 63 17.16 -1.17 24.87
C ASP A 63 16.34 -2.29 24.21
N PHE A 64 17.05 -3.24 23.60
CA PHE A 64 16.45 -4.45 23.02
C PHE A 64 15.76 -5.38 24.02
N SER A 65 16.08 -5.32 25.31
CA SER A 65 15.45 -6.20 26.31
C SER A 65 13.95 -5.89 26.46
N ILE A 66 13.56 -4.63 26.26
CA ILE A 66 12.16 -4.18 26.26
C ILE A 66 11.42 -4.72 25.03
N ALA A 67 12.01 -4.56 23.83
CA ALA A 67 11.44 -5.10 22.59
C ALA A 67 11.31 -6.62 22.62
N ASN A 68 12.37 -7.32 23.08
CA ASN A 68 12.37 -8.77 23.23
C ASN A 68 11.31 -9.24 24.23
N LYS A 69 11.15 -8.57 25.38
CA LYS A 69 10.08 -8.88 26.35
C LYS A 69 8.71 -8.76 25.71
N ALA A 70 8.42 -7.65 25.03
CA ALA A 70 7.11 -7.43 24.39
C ALA A 70 6.79 -8.45 23.29
N ILE A 71 7.79 -8.83 22.49
CA ILE A 71 7.67 -9.88 21.47
C ILE A 71 7.40 -11.26 22.11
N ILE A 72 8.11 -11.62 23.18
CA ILE A 72 7.87 -12.87 23.92
C ILE A 72 6.48 -12.86 24.57
N GLU A 73 6.08 -11.77 25.21
CA GLU A 73 4.78 -11.70 25.89
C GLU A 73 3.63 -11.75 24.88
N TYR A 74 3.79 -11.16 23.68
CA TYR A 74 2.86 -11.37 22.58
C TYR A 74 2.83 -12.85 22.14
N ALA A 75 3.98 -13.50 22.00
CA ALA A 75 4.09 -14.93 21.66
C ALA A 75 3.38 -15.87 22.66
N GLU A 76 3.64 -15.68 23.95
CA GLU A 76 3.19 -16.57 25.02
C GLU A 76 1.70 -16.40 25.33
N ASN A 77 1.11 -15.22 25.03
CA ASN A 77 -0.31 -14.95 25.18
C ASN A 77 -1.10 -15.05 23.85
N PHE A 78 -0.45 -15.47 22.76
CA PHE A 78 -1.12 -15.66 21.48
C PHE A 78 -2.03 -16.90 21.50
N GLU A 79 -3.34 -16.67 21.43
CA GLU A 79 -4.36 -17.72 21.31
C GLU A 79 -4.94 -17.70 19.89
N PRO A 80 -4.71 -18.74 19.06
CA PRO A 80 -5.18 -18.75 17.67
C PRO A 80 -6.72 -18.71 17.60
N VAL A 81 -7.25 -17.64 17.02
CA VAL A 81 -8.69 -17.42 16.88
C VAL A 81 -9.26 -18.36 15.82
N ASN A 82 -9.78 -19.51 16.26
CA ASN A 82 -10.34 -20.56 15.39
C ASN A 82 -11.51 -20.10 14.49
N THR A 83 -12.12 -18.94 14.75
CA THR A 83 -13.13 -18.28 13.90
C THR A 83 -13.01 -16.76 14.03
N ARG A 84 -12.30 -16.11 13.11
CA ARG A 84 -12.35 -14.64 12.96
C ARG A 84 -13.65 -14.20 12.29
N ASP A 85 -14.02 -12.94 12.46
CA ASP A 85 -15.04 -12.36 11.59
C ASP A 85 -14.43 -12.19 10.19
N GLU A 86 -15.07 -12.76 9.18
CA GLU A 86 -14.68 -12.60 7.76
C GLU A 86 -15.11 -11.23 7.21
N ASN A 87 -15.72 -10.36 8.03
CA ASN A 87 -16.15 -9.03 7.66
C ASN A 87 -15.30 -7.92 8.34
N PRO A 88 -14.62 -7.05 7.57
CA PRO A 88 -14.54 -7.07 6.11
C PRO A 88 -13.64 -8.22 5.60
N ASN A 89 -13.91 -8.66 4.38
CA ASN A 89 -13.10 -9.67 3.73
C ASN A 89 -11.86 -9.02 3.10
N TRP A 90 -10.68 -9.37 3.59
CA TRP A 90 -9.41 -8.90 3.05
C TRP A 90 -9.01 -9.65 1.78
N ILE A 91 -8.54 -8.91 0.79
CA ILE A 91 -8.10 -9.43 -0.51
C ILE A 91 -6.67 -8.93 -0.75
N CYS A 92 -5.74 -9.87 -0.99
CA CYS A 92 -4.39 -9.51 -1.45
C CYS A 92 -4.45 -9.06 -2.91
N LEU A 93 -4.14 -7.78 -3.18
CA LEU A 93 -3.97 -7.21 -4.51
C LEU A 93 -2.67 -7.67 -5.19
N GLY A 94 -1.69 -8.08 -4.39
CA GLY A 94 -0.41 -8.59 -4.88
C GLY A 94 0.73 -7.57 -4.83
N PRO A 95 1.81 -7.75 -5.62
CA PRO A 95 1.94 -8.76 -6.68
C PRO A 95 1.82 -10.20 -6.16
N SER A 96 1.23 -11.05 -7.01
CA SER A 96 1.06 -12.49 -6.81
C SER A 96 1.60 -13.32 -8.00
N ASP A 97 2.26 -12.65 -8.93
CA ASP A 97 2.99 -13.17 -10.08
C ASP A 97 3.91 -12.04 -10.57
N ASN A 98 4.82 -12.36 -11.47
CA ASN A 98 5.82 -11.47 -12.04
C ASN A 98 5.17 -10.22 -12.71
N PRO A 99 5.45 -9.00 -12.22
CA PRO A 99 4.98 -7.78 -12.86
C PRO A 99 5.51 -7.62 -14.29
N ALA A 100 4.70 -7.01 -15.15
CA ALA A 100 5.03 -6.82 -16.55
C ALA A 100 6.10 -5.73 -16.80
N ASN A 101 6.57 -5.67 -18.05
CA ASN A 101 7.44 -4.61 -18.60
C ASN A 101 8.88 -4.51 -18.09
N SER A 102 9.41 -5.55 -17.43
CA SER A 102 10.83 -5.65 -17.04
C SER A 102 11.27 -7.12 -16.99
N THR A 103 12.55 -7.41 -17.29
CA THR A 103 13.18 -8.70 -16.94
C THR A 103 13.67 -8.73 -15.48
N ARG A 104 13.59 -7.59 -14.81
CA ARG A 104 13.86 -7.40 -13.38
C ARG A 104 12.52 -7.19 -12.67
N ASN A 105 11.86 -8.28 -12.37
CA ASN A 105 10.52 -8.36 -11.79
C ASN A 105 10.49 -9.51 -10.76
N GLY A 106 9.53 -9.47 -9.84
CA GLY A 106 9.48 -10.43 -8.74
C GLY A 106 8.28 -10.24 -7.82
N VAL A 107 8.19 -11.13 -6.84
CA VAL A 107 7.07 -11.22 -5.87
C VAL A 107 7.51 -11.12 -4.40
N GLY A 108 8.81 -11.12 -4.12
CA GLY A 108 9.39 -10.96 -2.78
C GLY A 108 10.34 -12.09 -2.38
N GLN A 109 11.03 -11.95 -1.25
CA GLN A 109 12.19 -12.79 -0.91
C GLN A 109 11.82 -14.22 -0.45
N ILE A 110 12.46 -15.23 -1.05
CA ILE A 110 12.41 -16.65 -0.62
C ILE A 110 13.80 -17.10 -0.16
N HIS A 111 13.83 -17.80 0.98
CA HIS A 111 15.06 -18.12 1.71
C HIS A 111 15.36 -19.62 1.83
N ARG A 112 14.35 -20.49 1.90
CA ARG A 112 14.51 -21.96 1.89
C ARG A 112 13.56 -22.60 0.89
N ILE A 113 14.00 -23.69 0.27
CA ILE A 113 13.20 -24.54 -0.61
C ILE A 113 13.41 -26.00 -0.18
N THR A 114 12.32 -26.67 0.21
CA THR A 114 12.32 -28.05 0.70
C THR A 114 11.35 -28.87 -0.14
N PHE A 115 11.84 -29.97 -0.72
CA PHE A 115 11.00 -30.95 -1.40
C PHE A 115 10.37 -31.91 -0.40
N ASP A 116 9.18 -32.42 -0.70
CA ASP A 116 8.64 -33.57 0.04
C ASP A 116 9.60 -34.78 -0.08
N PRO A 117 9.91 -35.51 1.01
CA PRO A 117 10.83 -36.66 1.00
C PRO A 117 10.45 -37.79 0.03
N ASN A 118 9.18 -37.85 -0.36
CA ASN A 118 8.57 -38.78 -1.30
C ASN A 118 8.26 -38.12 -2.67
N TYR A 119 8.78 -36.92 -2.95
CA TYR A 119 8.73 -36.30 -4.27
C TYR A 119 9.32 -37.24 -5.33
N ASP A 120 8.65 -37.41 -6.47
CA ASP A 120 9.07 -38.27 -7.58
C ASP A 120 8.87 -37.64 -8.97
N GLY A 121 8.44 -36.36 -9.01
CA GLY A 121 8.18 -35.63 -10.26
C GLY A 121 6.95 -36.11 -11.06
N ILE A 122 6.19 -37.10 -10.57
CA ILE A 122 5.10 -37.75 -11.32
C ILE A 122 3.83 -37.90 -10.49
N ASN A 123 3.89 -38.61 -9.36
CA ASN A 123 2.78 -38.86 -8.45
C ASN A 123 2.78 -37.88 -7.27
N ASN A 124 3.96 -37.43 -6.84
CA ASN A 124 4.15 -36.42 -5.81
C ASN A 124 5.11 -35.35 -6.35
N ARG A 125 4.60 -34.12 -6.44
CA ARG A 125 5.32 -32.95 -6.96
C ARG A 125 5.31 -31.79 -5.95
N THR A 126 5.26 -32.16 -4.67
CA THR A 126 5.10 -31.21 -3.57
C THR A 126 6.42 -30.56 -3.21
N ILE A 127 6.44 -29.23 -3.24
CA ILE A 127 7.60 -28.40 -2.87
C ILE A 127 7.10 -27.31 -1.91
N TYR A 128 7.91 -27.00 -0.92
CA TYR A 128 7.70 -25.94 0.04
C TYR A 128 8.75 -24.83 -0.12
N ALA A 129 8.33 -23.58 -0.04
CA ALA A 129 9.20 -22.40 -0.08
C ALA A 129 8.97 -21.52 1.15
N CYS A 130 10.01 -21.24 1.91
CA CYS A 130 9.95 -20.42 3.12
C CYS A 130 10.38 -19.00 2.82
N SER A 131 9.61 -18.02 3.27
CA SER A 131 10.04 -16.63 3.39
C SER A 131 10.21 -16.27 4.86
N GLY A 132 11.41 -15.81 5.22
CA GLY A 132 11.70 -15.36 6.59
C GLY A 132 10.89 -14.13 7.03
N TYR A 133 10.16 -13.50 6.11
CA TYR A 133 9.19 -12.42 6.36
C TYR A 133 7.74 -12.85 6.05
N GLY A 134 7.56 -13.68 5.02
CA GLY A 134 6.31 -13.83 4.29
C GLY A 134 5.67 -15.21 4.21
N GLY A 135 5.91 -16.07 5.20
CA GLY A 135 5.16 -17.33 5.36
C GLY A 135 5.80 -18.55 4.72
N LEU A 136 5.10 -19.67 4.90
CA LEU A 136 5.36 -20.93 4.20
C LEU A 136 4.41 -21.04 3.01
N TRP A 137 4.98 -21.34 1.86
CA TRP A 137 4.29 -21.53 0.59
C TRP A 137 4.44 -22.99 0.14
N ARG A 138 3.38 -23.55 -0.45
CA ARG A 138 3.36 -24.92 -1.02
C ARG A 138 2.94 -24.86 -2.49
N THR A 139 3.58 -25.68 -3.31
CA THR A 139 3.14 -26.04 -4.67
C THR A 139 2.99 -27.56 -4.78
N GLU A 140 2.05 -28.03 -5.60
CA GLU A 140 1.91 -29.46 -5.99
C GLU A 140 2.14 -29.66 -7.51
N ASN A 141 2.69 -28.64 -8.16
CA ASN A 141 2.90 -28.55 -9.60
C ASN A 141 4.21 -27.83 -9.96
N ASP A 142 5.30 -28.20 -9.30
CA ASP A 142 6.67 -27.77 -9.63
C ASP A 142 6.85 -26.23 -9.68
N GLY A 143 6.06 -25.51 -8.89
CA GLY A 143 6.08 -24.05 -8.77
C GLY A 143 5.21 -23.29 -9.78
N GLU A 144 4.38 -23.98 -10.57
CA GLU A 144 3.39 -23.33 -11.47
C GLU A 144 2.26 -22.62 -10.70
N LEU A 145 1.96 -23.03 -9.46
CA LEU A 145 1.09 -22.32 -8.53
C LEU A 145 1.52 -22.56 -7.08
N TRP A 146 1.60 -21.49 -6.30
CA TRP A 146 1.87 -21.53 -4.86
C TRP A 146 0.68 -21.09 -4.03
N GLU A 147 0.50 -21.72 -2.87
CA GLU A 147 -0.54 -21.43 -1.89
C GLU A 147 0.11 -21.24 -0.51
N ASN A 148 -0.39 -20.29 0.30
CA ASN A 148 0.03 -20.17 1.69
C ASN A 148 -0.57 -21.32 2.51
N VAL A 149 0.22 -21.96 3.37
CA VAL A 149 -0.26 -23.05 4.24
C VAL A 149 -0.59 -22.53 5.65
N ASN A 150 -1.61 -21.67 5.70
CA ASN A 150 -2.20 -21.07 6.92
C ASN A 150 -1.18 -20.48 7.92
N THR A 151 -0.03 -20.02 7.43
CA THR A 151 0.98 -19.33 8.26
C THR A 151 0.58 -17.91 8.65
N ASP A 152 -0.47 -17.38 8.01
CA ASP A 152 -1.12 -16.12 8.34
C ASP A 152 -1.79 -16.11 9.73
N TYR A 153 -2.07 -17.30 10.29
CA TYR A 153 -2.71 -17.50 11.61
C TYR A 153 -1.72 -17.83 12.74
N LEU A 154 -0.41 -17.89 12.46
CA LEU A 154 0.64 -17.96 13.49
C LEU A 154 0.82 -16.60 14.17
N PRO A 155 1.50 -16.47 15.33
CA PRO A 155 1.75 -15.16 15.95
C PRO A 155 2.41 -14.16 15.00
N MET A 156 3.30 -14.62 14.11
CA MET A 156 3.74 -13.86 12.94
C MET A 156 3.96 -14.78 11.74
N THR A 157 3.90 -14.22 10.53
CA THR A 157 4.15 -14.92 9.25
C THR A 157 5.61 -15.34 9.00
N THR A 158 6.56 -15.11 9.90
CA THR A 158 7.99 -15.35 9.60
C THR A 158 8.33 -16.85 9.60
N VAL A 159 8.86 -17.40 8.50
CA VAL A 159 9.27 -18.82 8.42
C VAL A 159 10.72 -18.96 7.98
N ALA A 160 11.55 -19.47 8.87
CA ALA A 160 12.95 -19.71 8.67
C ALA A 160 13.19 -20.96 7.81
N ASP A 161 12.59 -22.08 8.19
CA ASP A 161 12.81 -23.37 7.55
C ASP A 161 11.65 -24.34 7.76
N VAL A 162 11.56 -25.38 6.93
CA VAL A 162 10.53 -26.42 6.98
C VAL A 162 11.14 -27.82 6.83
N ALA A 163 10.73 -28.73 7.72
CA ALA A 163 11.01 -30.15 7.63
C ALA A 163 9.70 -30.93 7.47
N VAL A 164 9.66 -31.84 6.49
CA VAL A 164 8.50 -32.67 6.16
C VAL A 164 8.73 -34.09 6.68
N SER A 165 7.72 -34.71 7.29
CA SER A 165 7.84 -36.08 7.81
C SER A 165 7.98 -37.11 6.67
N PRO A 166 9.07 -37.90 6.62
CA PRO A 166 9.32 -38.87 5.55
C PRO A 166 8.25 -39.98 5.44
N ASN A 167 7.57 -40.27 6.55
CA ASN A 167 6.57 -41.34 6.62
C ASN A 167 5.12 -40.83 6.51
N ASN A 168 4.90 -39.51 6.49
CA ASN A 168 3.58 -38.90 6.38
C ASN A 168 3.69 -37.45 5.90
N SER A 169 3.42 -37.19 4.63
CA SER A 169 3.48 -35.84 4.04
C SER A 169 2.57 -34.81 4.73
N ASP A 170 1.47 -35.25 5.36
CA ASP A 170 0.57 -34.38 6.15
C ASP A 170 1.25 -33.78 7.40
N THR A 171 2.32 -34.39 7.90
CA THR A 171 3.04 -33.90 9.08
C THR A 171 4.22 -33.01 8.68
N LEU A 172 4.11 -31.72 9.02
CA LEU A 172 5.11 -30.69 8.74
C LEU A 172 5.64 -30.10 10.05
N PHE A 173 6.89 -29.68 10.06
CA PHE A 173 7.51 -28.90 11.13
C PHE A 173 8.09 -27.62 10.53
N ILE A 174 7.78 -26.46 11.10
CA ILE A 174 8.38 -25.19 10.70
C ILE A 174 9.15 -24.57 11.84
N ALA A 175 10.30 -23.98 11.53
CA ALA A 175 10.95 -23.00 12.38
C ALA A 175 10.50 -21.60 11.93
N THR A 176 10.03 -20.78 12.85
CA THR A 176 9.66 -19.39 12.56
C THR A 176 10.89 -18.46 12.59
N GLY A 177 10.84 -17.34 11.87
CA GLY A 177 11.90 -16.30 11.87
C GLY A 177 12.78 -16.21 10.61
N LEU A 178 13.96 -15.60 10.75
CA LEU A 178 14.87 -15.27 9.65
C LEU A 178 16.05 -16.26 9.54
N PRO A 179 16.22 -16.98 8.42
CA PRO A 179 17.13 -18.13 8.37
C PRO A 179 18.57 -17.83 7.96
N ASP A 180 18.83 -16.78 7.16
CA ASP A 180 20.18 -16.43 6.70
C ASP A 180 20.78 -15.26 7.49
N GLY A 181 19.93 -14.36 7.96
CA GLY A 181 20.30 -13.12 8.63
C GLY A 181 19.59 -11.94 7.98
N GLY A 182 19.02 -11.06 8.79
CA GLY A 182 18.56 -9.74 8.37
C GLY A 182 19.02 -8.75 9.41
N VAL A 183 19.59 -7.63 8.95
CA VAL A 183 20.04 -6.47 9.74
C VAL A 183 20.79 -6.83 11.04
N GLU A 184 22.13 -6.90 10.93
CA GLU A 184 23.04 -7.47 11.93
C GLU A 184 22.98 -6.84 13.33
N LEU A 185 22.69 -7.67 14.34
CA LEU A 185 23.12 -7.42 15.72
C LEU A 185 23.75 -8.68 16.28
N GLN A 186 25.07 -8.80 16.08
CA GLN A 186 25.92 -9.76 16.79
C GLN A 186 26.72 -9.02 17.86
N TYR A 187 26.62 -9.47 19.10
CA TYR A 187 27.55 -9.11 20.16
C TYR A 187 27.93 -10.29 21.04
N SER A 188 29.23 -10.39 21.28
CA SER A 188 29.92 -11.38 22.10
C SER A 188 31.27 -10.77 22.52
N PRO A 189 31.91 -11.10 23.67
CA PRO A 189 31.47 -12.00 24.74
C PRO A 189 31.39 -11.31 26.11
N ASN A 190 31.42 -9.97 26.19
CA ASN A 190 31.35 -9.23 27.45
C ASN A 190 29.94 -8.73 27.80
N TRP A 191 29.03 -8.68 26.82
CA TRP A 191 27.65 -8.20 26.98
C TRP A 191 26.71 -9.38 26.71
N ALA A 192 25.60 -9.46 27.43
CA ALA A 192 24.65 -10.56 27.25
C ALA A 192 23.88 -10.37 25.94
N ASN A 193 24.12 -11.28 24.98
CA ASN A 193 23.56 -11.36 23.64
C ASN A 193 22.13 -10.78 23.52
N VAL A 194 21.97 -9.66 22.79
CA VAL A 194 20.65 -9.12 22.42
C VAL A 194 20.56 -9.00 20.89
N ASN A 195 20.30 -10.14 20.26
CA ASN A 195 19.71 -10.15 18.92
C ASN A 195 18.19 -9.94 19.09
N PRO A 196 17.53 -9.07 18.32
CA PRO A 196 16.08 -8.99 18.30
C PRO A 196 15.44 -10.36 18.01
N ILE A 197 14.47 -10.75 18.82
CA ILE A 197 13.80 -12.04 18.68
C ILE A 197 12.91 -12.04 17.43
N TYR A 198 13.37 -12.71 16.38
CA TYR A 198 12.61 -12.90 15.14
C TYR A 198 11.86 -14.24 15.07
N THR A 199 12.07 -15.15 16.03
CA THR A 199 11.45 -16.48 16.05
C THR A 199 10.43 -16.58 17.19
N TYR A 200 9.32 -17.26 16.89
CA TYR A 200 8.27 -17.72 17.81
C TYR A 200 8.39 -19.24 18.08
N GLY A 201 9.51 -19.83 17.66
CA GLY A 201 9.86 -21.23 17.89
C GLY A 201 9.45 -22.14 16.75
N ILE A 202 9.20 -23.39 17.10
CA ILE A 202 8.90 -24.49 16.19
C ILE A 202 7.42 -24.87 16.32
N TYR A 203 6.75 -24.94 15.18
CA TYR A 203 5.36 -25.37 15.08
C TYR A 203 5.26 -26.66 14.27
N ARG A 204 4.21 -27.44 14.51
CA ARG A 204 3.91 -28.69 13.81
C ARG A 204 2.49 -28.67 13.26
N SER A 205 2.35 -29.00 11.98
CA SER A 205 1.08 -29.40 11.36
C SER A 205 0.97 -30.92 11.37
N ASN A 206 -0.25 -31.44 11.46
CA ASN A 206 -0.58 -32.86 11.18
C ASN A 206 -1.63 -33.04 10.07
N ASP A 207 -1.96 -31.95 9.36
CA ASP A 207 -3.03 -31.88 8.38
C ASP A 207 -2.61 -31.10 7.12
N TYR A 208 -1.33 -31.25 6.73
CA TYR A 208 -0.75 -30.69 5.50
C TYR A 208 -0.70 -29.15 5.48
N GLY A 209 -0.56 -28.55 6.67
CA GLY A 209 -0.39 -27.13 6.91
C GLY A 209 -1.71 -26.36 7.06
N ASN A 210 -2.82 -27.04 7.39
CA ASN A 210 -4.09 -26.36 7.65
C ASN A 210 -4.16 -25.82 9.09
N THR A 211 -3.55 -26.52 10.06
CA THR A 211 -3.45 -26.08 11.47
C THR A 211 -2.04 -26.29 12.02
N TRP A 212 -1.65 -25.51 13.03
CA TRP A 212 -0.29 -25.47 13.57
C TRP A 212 -0.27 -25.50 15.10
N ASP A 213 0.30 -26.56 15.70
CA ASP A 213 0.56 -26.67 17.14
C ASP A 213 1.97 -26.14 17.48
N PRO A 214 2.18 -25.31 18.52
CA PRO A 214 3.52 -25.02 19.03
C PRO A 214 4.12 -26.27 19.74
N ILE A 215 5.36 -26.64 19.43
CA ILE A 215 6.00 -27.86 19.97
C ILE A 215 7.29 -27.59 20.78
N ASN A 216 7.27 -26.52 21.58
CA ASN A 216 8.49 -25.90 22.12
C ASN A 216 8.86 -26.29 23.58
N THR A 217 8.36 -27.41 24.11
CA THR A 217 8.65 -27.79 25.50
C THR A 217 10.13 -28.14 25.69
N GLY A 218 10.76 -27.55 26.72
CA GLY A 218 12.20 -27.67 26.97
C GLY A 218 13.08 -26.75 26.10
N PHE A 219 12.47 -25.95 25.22
CA PHE A 219 13.15 -25.06 24.27
C PHE A 219 13.05 -23.57 24.70
N ILE A 220 11.82 -23.06 24.89
CA ILE A 220 11.47 -21.64 25.09
C ILE A 220 12.30 -20.90 26.16
N ASN A 221 12.20 -21.33 27.42
CA ASN A 221 12.38 -20.41 28.57
C ASN A 221 13.79 -19.85 28.75
N GLU A 222 14.84 -20.52 28.27
CA GLU A 222 16.21 -19.99 28.28
C GLU A 222 16.69 -19.53 26.89
N PHE A 223 15.99 -19.90 25.82
CA PHE A 223 16.37 -19.60 24.44
C PHE A 223 16.00 -18.17 24.04
N TYR A 224 14.75 -17.74 24.30
CA TYR A 224 14.31 -16.38 23.97
C TYR A 224 14.99 -15.31 24.83
N ASN A 225 15.20 -15.58 26.12
CA ASN A 225 15.89 -14.68 27.04
C ASN A 225 17.37 -14.40 26.66
N LYS A 226 17.90 -15.06 25.60
CA LYS A 226 19.23 -14.86 25.02
C LYS A 226 19.20 -14.39 23.55
N GLY A 227 18.03 -14.01 23.02
CA GLY A 227 17.89 -13.64 21.60
C GLY A 227 18.08 -14.81 20.63
N GLY A 228 17.68 -16.02 21.02
CA GLY A 228 17.87 -17.23 20.20
C GLY A 228 17.17 -17.18 18.83
N THR A 229 17.86 -17.58 17.78
CA THR A 229 17.34 -17.72 16.40
C THR A 229 17.49 -19.16 15.91
N ILE A 230 16.52 -19.66 15.14
CA ILE A 230 16.54 -20.98 14.53
C ILE A 230 16.90 -20.85 13.05
N ARG A 231 17.90 -21.58 12.58
CA ARG A 231 18.45 -21.44 11.22
C ARG A 231 18.03 -22.56 10.26
N LYS A 232 17.94 -23.78 10.78
CA LYS A 232 17.65 -24.98 10.00
C LYS A 232 17.05 -26.09 10.87
N LEU A 233 16.10 -26.84 10.32
CA LEU A 233 15.59 -28.09 10.85
C LEU A 233 16.11 -29.27 10.02
N THR A 234 16.35 -30.42 10.65
CA THR A 234 16.59 -31.67 9.91
C THR A 234 16.01 -32.88 10.66
N ILE A 235 15.46 -33.83 9.91
CA ILE A 235 14.63 -34.94 10.43
C ILE A 235 15.19 -36.29 10.00
N ASP A 236 15.19 -37.27 10.90
CA ASP A 236 15.64 -38.63 10.60
C ASP A 236 14.70 -39.29 9.56
N LYS A 237 15.23 -39.58 8.37
CA LYS A 237 14.48 -40.20 7.26
C LYS A 237 13.85 -41.55 7.65
N ASN A 238 14.38 -42.25 8.65
CA ASN A 238 13.85 -43.53 9.14
C ASN A 238 12.98 -43.40 10.41
N ASN A 239 13.00 -42.26 11.11
CA ASN A 239 12.25 -42.06 12.36
C ASN A 239 11.81 -40.59 12.57
N PRO A 240 10.61 -40.18 12.10
CA PRO A 240 10.09 -38.81 12.22
C PRO A 240 9.85 -38.31 13.66
N ASN A 241 10.11 -39.12 14.70
CA ASN A 241 10.16 -38.61 16.06
C ASN A 241 11.48 -37.87 16.39
N VAL A 242 12.55 -38.13 15.63
CA VAL A 242 13.86 -37.51 15.83
C VAL A 242 13.99 -36.33 14.88
N LEU A 243 13.98 -35.14 15.45
CA LEU A 243 14.09 -33.86 14.77
C LEU A 243 15.17 -33.03 15.47
N PHE A 244 16.01 -32.39 14.67
CA PHE A 244 17.08 -31.50 15.12
C PHE A 244 16.83 -30.07 14.66
N ALA A 245 17.34 -29.11 15.43
CA ALA A 245 17.35 -27.70 15.10
C ALA A 245 18.78 -27.13 15.29
N ALA A 246 19.28 -26.47 14.25
CA ALA A 246 20.50 -25.67 14.31
C ALA A 246 20.13 -24.22 14.70
N THR A 247 20.80 -23.67 15.72
CA THR A 247 20.41 -22.41 16.37
C THR A 247 21.59 -21.58 16.85
N SER A 248 21.34 -20.31 17.17
CA SER A 248 22.30 -19.39 17.80
C SER A 248 22.62 -19.68 19.29
N ASN A 249 22.22 -20.85 19.79
CA ASN A 249 22.52 -21.32 21.14
C ASN A 249 22.76 -22.84 21.16
N GLY A 250 23.42 -23.36 20.12
CA GLY A 250 23.78 -24.77 19.99
C GLY A 250 22.85 -25.58 19.08
N VAL A 251 23.04 -26.90 19.09
CA VAL A 251 22.18 -27.86 18.38
C VAL A 251 21.18 -28.46 19.36
N TYR A 252 19.90 -28.32 19.05
CA TYR A 252 18.81 -28.92 19.82
C TYR A 252 18.26 -30.17 19.14
N ARG A 253 17.81 -31.14 19.94
CA ARG A 253 17.21 -32.40 19.50
C ARG A 253 15.96 -32.72 20.30
N THR A 254 14.88 -33.09 19.61
CA THR A 254 13.77 -33.87 20.20
C THR A 254 13.85 -35.32 19.72
N GLN A 255 13.37 -36.25 20.55
CA GLN A 255 13.23 -37.67 20.23
C GLN A 255 11.76 -38.13 20.22
N ASN A 256 10.83 -37.18 20.31
CA ASN A 256 9.38 -37.42 20.36
C ASN A 256 8.57 -36.34 19.63
N ALA A 257 9.04 -35.86 18.47
CA ALA A 257 8.41 -34.78 17.68
C ALA A 257 6.91 -35.00 17.36
N LEU A 258 6.46 -36.26 17.28
CA LEU A 258 5.06 -36.65 17.02
C LEU A 258 4.21 -36.82 18.30
N ALA A 259 4.77 -36.66 19.49
CA ALA A 259 4.00 -36.67 20.74
C ALA A 259 3.18 -35.39 20.89
N ALA A 260 2.12 -35.40 21.70
CA ALA A 260 1.35 -34.19 22.01
C ALA A 260 2.28 -33.06 22.54
N ASP A 261 3.17 -33.41 23.47
CA ASP A 261 4.17 -32.53 24.06
C ASP A 261 5.61 -33.02 23.74
N PRO A 262 6.22 -32.60 22.61
CA PRO A 262 7.61 -32.93 22.28
C PRO A 262 8.59 -32.23 23.22
N VAL A 263 9.64 -32.93 23.68
CA VAL A 263 10.66 -32.36 24.58
C VAL A 263 11.98 -32.18 23.83
N TRP A 264 12.42 -30.93 23.73
CA TRP A 264 13.71 -30.56 23.19
C TRP A 264 14.79 -30.57 24.27
N ASN A 265 16.00 -30.93 23.86
CA ASN A 265 17.20 -30.86 24.67
C ASN A 265 18.30 -30.22 23.82
N ASN A 266 19.05 -29.26 24.37
CA ASN A 266 20.33 -28.89 23.78
C ASN A 266 21.27 -30.10 23.93
N VAL A 267 21.77 -30.62 22.80
CA VAL A 267 22.66 -31.78 22.75
C VAL A 267 24.09 -31.41 22.38
N PHE A 268 24.33 -30.16 21.99
CA PHE A 268 25.66 -29.66 21.65
C PHE A 268 25.69 -28.14 21.72
N ASP A 269 26.24 -27.60 22.82
CA ASP A 269 26.49 -26.16 22.94
C ASP A 269 27.45 -25.70 21.84
N GLY A 270 28.57 -26.43 21.65
CA GLY A 270 29.42 -26.50 20.44
C GLY A 270 30.09 -25.24 19.91
N ILE A 271 29.63 -24.07 20.33
CA ILE A 271 30.07 -22.72 19.95
C ILE A 271 31.41 -22.42 20.62
N THR A 272 32.38 -21.97 19.81
CA THR A 272 33.78 -21.78 20.25
C THR A 272 34.45 -20.49 19.77
N ASP A 273 33.86 -19.74 18.83
CA ASP A 273 34.35 -18.41 18.40
C ASP A 273 33.26 -17.63 17.59
N THR A 274 33.59 -16.42 17.13
CA THR A 274 32.73 -15.22 17.02
C THR A 274 31.40 -15.19 16.25
N ASP A 275 31.00 -16.16 15.41
CA ASP A 275 29.64 -16.10 14.78
C ASP A 275 28.54 -16.59 15.74
N ASP A 276 28.93 -17.33 16.80
CA ASP A 276 28.06 -17.86 17.87
C ASP A 276 26.79 -18.60 17.41
N ASP A 277 26.77 -19.15 16.19
CA ASP A 277 25.57 -19.73 15.57
C ASP A 277 25.81 -21.04 14.80
N PHE A 278 24.91 -22.01 14.96
CA PHE A 278 24.82 -23.19 14.08
C PHE A 278 23.88 -22.90 12.91
N ARG A 279 24.46 -22.70 11.72
CA ARG A 279 23.71 -22.35 10.51
C ARG A 279 23.36 -23.55 9.62
N SER A 280 24.06 -24.67 9.80
CA SER A 280 23.86 -25.87 8.98
C SER A 280 23.88 -27.13 9.84
N ILE A 281 22.97 -28.05 9.55
CA ILE A 281 22.92 -29.41 10.10
C ILE A 281 22.33 -30.35 9.05
N GLU A 282 22.99 -31.49 8.82
CA GLU A 282 22.63 -32.46 7.78
C GLU A 282 22.81 -33.90 8.28
N TYR A 283 21.92 -34.79 7.84
CA TYR A 283 22.13 -36.23 7.96
C TYR A 283 23.06 -36.74 6.86
N LYS A 284 23.98 -37.66 7.19
CA LYS A 284 24.65 -38.44 6.14
C LYS A 284 23.59 -39.23 5.36
N PRO A 285 23.58 -39.22 4.01
CA PRO A 285 22.61 -39.95 3.21
C PRO A 285 22.49 -41.42 3.64
N GLY A 286 21.26 -41.88 3.87
CA GLY A 286 20.95 -43.24 4.32
C GLY A 286 21.26 -43.57 5.79
N SER A 287 21.84 -42.67 6.57
CA SER A 287 22.14 -42.86 8.00
C SER A 287 21.06 -42.24 8.91
N SER A 288 20.85 -42.85 10.08
CA SER A 288 20.10 -42.26 11.20
C SER A 288 21.01 -41.90 12.39
N ASP A 289 22.26 -42.38 12.41
CA ASP A 289 23.21 -42.18 13.50
C ASP A 289 24.28 -41.12 13.16
N THR A 290 24.49 -40.84 11.87
CA THR A 290 25.55 -39.93 11.40
C THR A 290 24.98 -38.59 10.97
N LEU A 291 25.41 -37.52 11.65
CA LEU A 291 25.04 -36.14 11.36
C LEU A 291 26.29 -35.27 11.25
N TYR A 292 26.19 -34.22 10.45
CA TYR A 292 27.16 -33.14 10.36
C TYR A 292 26.50 -31.83 10.79
N ALA A 293 27.22 -30.98 11.51
CA ALA A 293 26.75 -29.65 11.89
C ALA A 293 27.89 -28.64 11.75
N ALA A 294 27.57 -27.38 11.42
CA ALA A 294 28.58 -26.33 11.26
C ALA A 294 28.20 -25.01 11.92
N SER A 295 29.21 -24.41 12.56
CA SER A 295 29.27 -23.03 13.05
C SER A 295 30.57 -22.40 12.51
N SER A 296 31.44 -21.85 13.36
CA SER A 296 32.82 -21.48 12.99
C SER A 296 33.74 -22.69 12.74
N ASN A 297 33.29 -23.90 13.10
CA ASN A 297 33.94 -25.17 12.80
C ASN A 297 32.92 -26.19 12.28
N ILE A 298 33.42 -27.27 11.66
CA ILE A 298 32.59 -28.40 11.18
C ILE A 298 32.70 -29.55 12.18
N PHE A 299 31.57 -30.17 12.51
CA PHE A 299 31.47 -31.24 13.48
C PHE A 299 30.70 -32.45 12.93
N ILE A 300 31.09 -33.64 13.39
CA ILE A 300 30.40 -34.90 13.12
C ILE A 300 29.88 -35.54 14.41
N SER A 301 28.67 -36.08 14.36
CA SER A 301 28.19 -37.09 15.29
C SER A 301 28.06 -38.44 14.59
N THR A 302 28.31 -39.53 15.31
CA THR A 302 28.17 -40.92 14.81
C THR A 302 27.30 -41.79 15.73
N ASP A 303 26.59 -41.17 16.68
CA ASP A 303 25.75 -41.80 17.70
C ASP A 303 24.38 -41.10 17.86
N GLY A 304 23.86 -40.56 16.73
CA GLY A 304 22.56 -39.91 16.65
C GLY A 304 22.54 -38.55 17.34
N GLY A 305 23.62 -37.78 17.27
CA GLY A 305 23.75 -36.46 17.88
C GLY A 305 23.94 -36.47 19.40
N THR A 306 24.47 -37.56 19.97
CA THR A 306 24.68 -37.72 21.42
C THR A 306 26.08 -37.29 21.85
N THR A 307 27.08 -37.50 20.99
CA THR A 307 28.43 -36.92 21.09
C THR A 307 28.85 -36.36 19.73
N TRP A 308 29.72 -35.35 19.77
CA TRP A 308 30.18 -34.60 18.61
C TRP A 308 31.71 -34.49 18.61
N GLN A 309 32.31 -34.54 17.43
CA GLN A 309 33.76 -34.46 17.21
C GLN A 309 34.02 -33.40 16.13
N VAL A 310 35.08 -32.61 16.30
CA VAL A 310 35.50 -31.62 15.30
C VAL A 310 36.13 -32.31 14.08
N MET A 311 35.83 -31.82 12.88
CA MET A 311 36.33 -32.33 11.59
C MET A 311 37.43 -31.45 10.97
N THR A 312 37.84 -30.39 11.67
CA THR A 312 38.81 -29.37 11.24
C THR A 312 40.01 -29.31 12.18
N GLY A 313 41.13 -28.74 11.73
CA GLY A 313 42.40 -28.64 12.46
C GLY A 313 43.51 -29.56 11.96
N GLU A 314 44.61 -29.66 12.70
CA GLU A 314 45.84 -30.38 12.28
C GLU A 314 45.55 -31.79 11.73
N GLU A 315 46.24 -32.16 10.65
CA GLU A 315 46.12 -33.46 9.94
C GLU A 315 44.76 -33.77 9.27
N THR A 316 43.71 -32.92 9.40
CA THR A 316 42.38 -33.16 8.79
C THR A 316 42.29 -32.82 7.29
N GLY A 317 43.19 -31.98 6.78
CA GLY A 317 43.14 -31.40 5.43
C GLY A 317 42.36 -30.07 5.34
N LEU A 318 41.70 -29.64 6.42
CA LEU A 318 41.07 -28.33 6.57
C LEU A 318 41.41 -27.76 7.95
N ASP A 319 42.54 -27.05 8.02
CA ASP A 319 43.01 -26.40 9.23
C ASP A 319 43.02 -24.88 9.04
N PHE A 320 42.08 -24.19 9.69
CA PHE A 320 41.96 -22.74 9.64
C PHE A 320 43.19 -22.03 10.25
N GLU A 321 43.94 -22.66 11.17
CA GLU A 321 45.19 -22.10 11.69
C GLU A 321 46.34 -22.21 10.68
N GLU A 322 46.38 -23.25 9.85
CA GLU A 322 47.37 -23.40 8.76
C GLU A 322 47.04 -22.57 7.51
N MET A 323 45.76 -22.25 7.27
CA MET A 323 45.33 -21.38 6.15
C MET A 323 45.88 -19.94 6.23
N GLY A 324 46.40 -19.53 7.38
CA GLY A 324 47.11 -18.26 7.55
C GLY A 324 46.27 -17.22 8.29
N ALA A 325 46.04 -16.07 7.67
CA ALA A 325 45.18 -15.02 8.22
C ALA A 325 43.78 -15.07 7.58
N PHE A 326 43.23 -16.28 7.46
CA PHE A 326 41.85 -16.53 7.06
C PHE A 326 41.00 -16.77 8.31
N TYR A 327 39.79 -16.19 8.36
CA TYR A 327 38.88 -16.32 9.50
C TYR A 327 37.45 -16.66 9.05
N PRO A 328 36.98 -17.90 9.26
CA PRO A 328 35.64 -18.32 8.80
C PRO A 328 34.53 -17.73 9.68
N TYR A 329 33.55 -17.09 9.04
CA TYR A 329 32.33 -16.62 9.70
C TYR A 329 31.11 -17.50 9.40
N ARG A 330 30.95 -17.99 8.16
CA ARG A 330 29.81 -18.84 7.78
C ARG A 330 30.27 -20.10 7.07
N ILE A 331 29.67 -21.23 7.46
CA ILE A 331 29.85 -22.53 6.80
C ILE A 331 28.47 -23.12 6.47
N ASN A 332 28.18 -23.30 5.19
CA ASN A 332 27.03 -24.04 4.70
C ASN A 332 27.48 -25.45 4.27
N LEU A 333 26.85 -26.50 4.80
CA LEU A 333 27.12 -27.88 4.41
C LEU A 333 26.14 -28.37 3.33
N ALA A 334 26.58 -29.33 2.51
CA ALA A 334 25.72 -30.12 1.63
C ALA A 334 26.17 -31.59 1.56
N VAL A 335 25.22 -32.47 1.26
CA VAL A 335 25.40 -33.93 1.11
C VAL A 335 24.65 -34.41 -0.14
N THR A 336 25.05 -35.54 -0.72
CA THR A 336 24.36 -36.12 -1.89
C THR A 336 24.24 -37.64 -1.81
N PRO A 337 23.09 -38.25 -2.18
CA PRO A 337 22.98 -39.70 -2.32
C PRO A 337 23.81 -40.30 -3.46
N ALA A 338 24.35 -39.49 -4.38
CA ALA A 338 25.29 -39.95 -5.41
C ALA A 338 26.64 -40.40 -4.82
N ALA A 339 27.06 -39.80 -3.70
CA ALA A 339 28.24 -40.18 -2.94
C ALA A 339 28.00 -39.99 -1.43
N ASP A 340 27.38 -41.01 -0.82
CA ASP A 340 26.91 -40.99 0.57
C ASP A 340 28.02 -40.79 1.63
N GLU A 341 29.28 -41.16 1.33
CA GLU A 341 30.44 -40.91 2.20
C GLU A 341 31.03 -39.48 2.08
N LYS A 342 30.64 -38.67 1.08
CA LYS A 342 31.18 -37.31 0.88
C LYS A 342 30.40 -36.26 1.67
N LEU A 343 31.11 -35.24 2.14
CA LEU A 343 30.55 -34.00 2.70
C LEU A 343 31.16 -32.80 2.00
N TYR A 344 30.33 -31.80 1.69
CA TYR A 344 30.70 -30.59 0.96
C TYR A 344 30.50 -29.39 1.88
N ALA A 345 31.47 -28.49 1.94
CA ALA A 345 31.42 -27.30 2.79
C ALA A 345 31.72 -26.04 1.97
N TYR A 346 30.78 -25.09 1.96
CA TYR A 346 30.96 -23.75 1.42
C TYR A 346 31.22 -22.78 2.58
N ILE A 347 32.43 -22.24 2.62
CA ILE A 347 33.02 -21.51 3.75
C ILE A 347 33.28 -20.07 3.31
N TRP A 348 32.82 -19.09 4.07
CA TRP A 348 33.09 -17.65 3.84
C TRP A 348 33.73 -17.01 5.06
N GLY A 349 34.66 -16.09 4.83
CA GLY A 349 35.46 -15.47 5.88
C GLY A 349 36.32 -14.29 5.43
N ASP A 350 36.97 -13.64 6.39
CA ASP A 350 38.04 -12.65 6.14
C ASP A 350 39.32 -13.35 5.66
N ASP A 351 40.06 -12.72 4.76
CA ASP A 351 41.37 -13.16 4.28
C ASP A 351 42.36 -11.99 4.24
N GLU A 352 43.04 -11.72 5.36
CA GLU A 352 44.02 -10.63 5.45
C GLU A 352 45.25 -10.86 4.53
N THR A 353 45.40 -12.05 3.94
CA THR A 353 46.54 -12.36 3.05
C THR A 353 46.34 -11.78 1.64
N LEU A 354 45.09 -11.52 1.26
CA LEU A 354 44.69 -10.91 -0.01
C LEU A 354 43.90 -9.62 0.29
N PRO A 355 44.58 -8.48 0.49
CA PRO A 355 43.87 -7.24 0.78
C PRO A 355 43.20 -6.66 -0.47
N ASP A 356 41.87 -6.62 -0.47
CA ASP A 356 41.05 -5.92 -1.46
C ASP A 356 40.09 -4.92 -0.76
N PRO A 357 40.40 -3.61 -0.80
CA PRO A 357 39.58 -2.57 -0.19
C PRO A 357 38.19 -2.38 -0.82
N GLN A 358 37.90 -3.00 -1.97
CA GLN A 358 36.57 -2.92 -2.60
C GLN A 358 35.59 -3.96 -2.02
N PHE A 359 36.11 -5.07 -1.47
CA PHE A 359 35.34 -6.22 -0.99
C PHE A 359 35.78 -6.65 0.43
N ASP A 360 36.26 -5.69 1.21
CA ASP A 360 36.68 -5.81 2.62
C ASP A 360 37.50 -7.08 2.94
N ASN A 361 38.44 -7.42 2.06
CA ASN A 361 39.31 -8.61 2.13
C ASN A 361 38.57 -9.96 2.26
N LYS A 362 37.31 -10.06 1.82
CA LYS A 362 36.49 -11.27 2.00
C LYS A 362 36.79 -12.36 0.96
N SER A 363 36.86 -13.62 1.42
CA SER A 363 37.14 -14.81 0.60
C SER A 363 36.11 -15.92 0.83
N ALA A 364 35.91 -16.77 -0.17
CA ALA A 364 35.05 -17.94 -0.08
C ALA A 364 35.71 -19.20 -0.67
N TYR A 365 35.55 -20.33 0.03
CA TYR A 365 36.14 -21.62 -0.31
C TYR A 365 35.07 -22.71 -0.39
N ILE A 366 35.27 -23.67 -1.30
CA ILE A 366 34.55 -24.94 -1.30
C ILE A 366 35.55 -26.05 -0.98
N TYR A 367 35.25 -26.82 0.05
CA TYR A 367 36.01 -28.00 0.47
C TYR A 367 35.15 -29.26 0.34
N ILE A 368 35.79 -30.38 -0.02
CA ILE A 368 35.16 -31.70 -0.09
C ILE A 368 35.91 -32.65 0.85
N TYR A 369 35.16 -33.29 1.73
CA TYR A 369 35.60 -34.41 2.56
C TYR A 369 35.32 -35.73 1.82
N ASP A 370 36.34 -36.56 1.66
CA ASP A 370 36.26 -37.82 0.88
C ASP A 370 35.89 -39.07 1.70
N GLY A 371 35.54 -38.89 2.98
CA GLY A 371 35.38 -39.97 3.95
C GLY A 371 36.59 -40.15 4.89
N ASN A 372 37.73 -39.54 4.57
CA ASN A 372 38.97 -39.62 5.37
C ASN A 372 39.62 -38.24 5.64
N SER A 373 39.62 -37.33 4.66
CA SER A 373 40.27 -36.03 4.75
C SER A 373 39.61 -34.98 3.86
N TRP A 374 39.73 -33.72 4.24
CA TRP A 374 39.31 -32.59 3.41
C TRP A 374 40.30 -32.28 2.30
N SER A 375 39.79 -31.77 1.19
CA SER A 375 40.57 -31.15 0.12
C SER A 375 39.89 -29.88 -0.39
N GLU A 376 40.68 -28.84 -0.66
CA GLU A 376 40.18 -27.63 -1.35
C GLU A 376 39.75 -28.03 -2.77
N TYR A 377 38.50 -27.73 -3.10
CA TYR A 377 37.93 -27.96 -4.42
C TYR A 377 37.97 -26.67 -5.25
N ALA A 378 37.63 -25.55 -4.64
CA ALA A 378 37.67 -24.24 -5.28
C ALA A 378 37.82 -23.10 -4.27
N PHE A 379 38.38 -21.99 -4.74
CA PHE A 379 38.61 -20.77 -3.97
C PHE A 379 38.27 -19.54 -4.82
N HIS A 380 37.61 -18.55 -4.22
CA HIS A 380 37.31 -17.26 -4.83
C HIS A 380 37.54 -16.11 -3.84
N HIS A 381 38.06 -15.00 -4.34
CA HIS A 381 38.38 -13.80 -3.57
C HIS A 381 37.51 -12.61 -4.01
N GLY A 382 37.07 -11.81 -3.03
CA GLY A 382 36.26 -10.61 -3.20
C GLY A 382 34.75 -10.87 -3.24
N TYR A 383 34.19 -11.52 -2.20
CA TYR A 383 32.75 -11.76 -2.06
C TYR A 383 32.16 -11.10 -0.81
N ASN A 384 31.22 -10.16 -0.98
CA ASN A 384 30.85 -9.20 0.05
C ASN A 384 29.47 -9.42 0.71
N ALA A 385 28.96 -10.65 0.77
CA ALA A 385 27.68 -10.94 1.45
C ALA A 385 27.63 -12.36 2.02
N LYS A 386 27.57 -12.50 3.35
CA LYS A 386 27.50 -13.83 3.99
C LYS A 386 26.11 -14.44 3.93
N GLU A 387 25.08 -13.63 3.70
CA GLU A 387 23.67 -14.02 3.70
C GLU A 387 23.33 -14.88 2.46
N TRP A 388 23.82 -14.49 1.28
CA TRP A 388 23.43 -15.02 -0.02
C TRP A 388 24.24 -16.26 -0.46
N MET A 389 24.48 -17.22 0.45
CA MET A 389 25.38 -18.36 0.24
C MET A 389 24.71 -19.66 -0.23
N GLY A 390 23.89 -19.62 -1.30
CA GLY A 390 23.28 -20.84 -1.86
C GLY A 390 24.31 -21.86 -2.39
N MET A 391 24.23 -23.13 -1.97
CA MET A 391 24.99 -24.26 -2.52
C MET A 391 24.10 -25.52 -2.63
N ALA A 392 24.24 -26.28 -3.72
CA ALA A 392 23.62 -27.59 -3.92
C ALA A 392 24.55 -28.56 -4.66
N VAL A 393 24.45 -29.85 -4.36
CA VAL A 393 25.14 -30.94 -5.07
C VAL A 393 24.09 -31.83 -5.72
N SER A 394 24.30 -32.27 -6.96
CA SER A 394 23.32 -33.08 -7.69
C SER A 394 23.10 -34.44 -7.00
N PRO A 395 21.84 -34.93 -6.93
CA PRO A 395 21.51 -36.22 -6.33
C PRO A 395 21.87 -37.42 -7.22
N VAL A 396 22.27 -37.20 -8.48
CA VAL A 396 22.61 -38.26 -9.45
C VAL A 396 24.05 -38.20 -9.97
N ASP A 397 24.77 -37.10 -9.73
CA ASP A 397 26.16 -36.89 -10.14
C ASP A 397 26.89 -36.07 -9.06
N ASP A 398 27.79 -36.70 -8.30
CA ASP A 398 28.47 -36.08 -7.16
C ASP A 398 29.65 -35.16 -7.56
N ASP A 399 30.02 -35.13 -8.84
CA ASP A 399 30.94 -34.15 -9.42
C ASP A 399 30.20 -32.86 -9.86
N PHE A 400 28.86 -32.86 -9.91
CA PHE A 400 28.06 -31.72 -10.37
C PHE A 400 27.53 -30.87 -9.18
N ILE A 401 28.25 -29.78 -8.91
CA ILE A 401 28.03 -28.85 -7.79
C ILE A 401 27.64 -27.47 -8.34
N PHE A 402 26.66 -26.82 -7.72
CA PHE A 402 26.40 -25.39 -7.87
C PHE A 402 26.62 -24.66 -6.54
N ALA A 403 27.31 -23.53 -6.58
CA ALA A 403 27.35 -22.56 -5.48
C ALA A 403 27.31 -21.14 -6.03
N TYR A 404 26.56 -20.26 -5.37
CA TYR A 404 26.39 -18.85 -5.74
C TYR A 404 27.30 -17.92 -4.92
N GLY A 405 27.75 -16.83 -5.54
CA GLY A 405 28.49 -15.74 -4.92
C GLY A 405 28.78 -14.61 -5.90
N ASP A 406 28.95 -13.40 -5.37
CA ASP A 406 29.21 -12.14 -6.09
C ASP A 406 30.72 -11.80 -6.05
N PHE A 407 31.48 -12.30 -7.02
CA PHE A 407 32.95 -12.30 -6.98
C PHE A 407 33.58 -11.15 -7.77
N GLY A 408 33.98 -10.10 -7.04
CA GLY A 408 34.37 -8.79 -7.57
C GLY A 408 35.49 -8.73 -8.61
N SER A 409 36.44 -9.67 -8.59
CA SER A 409 37.59 -9.68 -9.51
C SER A 409 37.25 -10.10 -10.94
N CYS A 410 36.03 -10.58 -11.20
CA CYS A 410 35.54 -10.91 -12.54
C CYS A 410 34.27 -10.12 -12.88
N SER A 411 34.39 -9.19 -13.82
CA SER A 411 33.26 -8.54 -14.49
C SER A 411 32.48 -9.48 -15.43
N LYS A 412 32.27 -10.75 -15.04
CA LYS A 412 31.64 -11.79 -15.87
C LYS A 412 30.86 -12.93 -15.19
N HIS A 413 31.03 -13.33 -13.92
CA HIS A 413 30.52 -14.65 -13.46
C HIS A 413 29.87 -14.65 -12.06
N ALA A 414 28.81 -15.45 -11.90
CA ALA A 414 28.45 -16.14 -10.66
C ALA A 414 28.40 -17.67 -10.92
N GLY A 415 28.70 -18.46 -9.89
CA GLY A 415 28.87 -19.92 -10.00
C GLY A 415 30.32 -20.35 -9.71
N VAL A 416 30.48 -21.32 -8.79
CA VAL A 416 31.74 -22.04 -8.59
C VAL A 416 31.66 -23.44 -9.23
N HIS A 417 32.69 -23.80 -10.01
CA HIS A 417 32.65 -24.81 -11.08
C HIS A 417 33.00 -26.25 -10.70
N ALA A 418 32.46 -27.18 -11.50
CA ALA A 418 33.04 -28.51 -11.76
C ALA A 418 34.11 -28.49 -12.90
N PRO A 419 35.07 -29.44 -12.93
CA PRO A 419 36.23 -29.36 -13.83
C PRO A 419 35.95 -29.80 -15.28
N TYR A 420 36.36 -28.94 -16.24
CA TYR A 420 36.50 -29.11 -17.69
C TYR A 420 36.19 -30.49 -18.34
N PRO A 421 35.39 -30.52 -19.45
CA PRO A 421 35.39 -29.49 -20.50
C PRO A 421 34.01 -28.90 -20.86
N ASN A 422 32.96 -29.14 -20.07
CA ASN A 422 31.60 -28.63 -20.30
C ASN A 422 31.27 -27.55 -19.26
N HIS A 423 31.02 -26.30 -19.68
CA HIS A 423 30.89 -25.14 -18.77
C HIS A 423 29.73 -24.22 -19.15
N GLY A 424 28.89 -23.86 -18.18
CA GLY A 424 28.05 -22.66 -18.23
C GLY A 424 28.23 -21.82 -16.96
N PHE A 425 27.86 -20.54 -17.03
CA PHE A 425 27.96 -19.55 -15.95
C PHE A 425 26.61 -18.85 -15.75
N LEU A 426 26.21 -18.54 -14.52
CA LEU A 426 25.09 -17.64 -14.26
C LEU A 426 25.64 -16.22 -14.14
N CYS A 427 25.40 -15.36 -15.12
CA CYS A 427 26.03 -14.03 -15.18
C CYS A 427 25.08 -12.93 -14.69
N TYR A 428 25.39 -12.29 -13.56
CA TYR A 428 24.67 -11.10 -13.05
C TYR A 428 24.58 -9.94 -14.08
N LEU A 429 25.59 -9.82 -14.95
CA LEU A 429 25.91 -8.56 -15.64
C LEU A 429 24.97 -8.06 -16.73
N ASN A 430 24.01 -8.84 -17.24
CA ASN A 430 23.03 -8.30 -18.20
C ASN A 430 21.55 -8.58 -17.86
N TYR A 431 21.19 -9.26 -16.77
CA TYR A 431 19.79 -9.68 -16.47
C TYR A 431 19.11 -10.28 -17.73
N ILE A 432 19.83 -11.23 -18.34
CA ILE A 432 19.75 -11.57 -19.78
C ILE A 432 18.72 -12.64 -20.11
N GLY A 433 18.38 -13.48 -19.12
CA GLY A 433 17.28 -14.42 -19.22
C GLY A 433 16.02 -13.85 -18.57
N GLU A 434 14.87 -14.06 -19.19
CA GLU A 434 13.60 -14.06 -18.47
C GLU A 434 13.70 -15.14 -17.38
N GLY A 435 13.53 -14.82 -16.09
CA GLY A 435 13.43 -15.85 -15.05
C GLY A 435 14.50 -15.93 -13.94
N PHE A 436 15.44 -14.99 -13.78
CA PHE A 436 16.45 -15.07 -12.69
C PHE A 436 16.72 -13.73 -11.99
N TYR A 437 16.94 -13.77 -10.68
CA TYR A 437 17.31 -12.61 -9.85
C TYR A 437 18.56 -12.86 -9.01
N ALA A 438 19.18 -11.78 -8.53
CA ALA A 438 20.32 -11.82 -7.62
C ALA A 438 19.90 -12.23 -6.19
N ASP A 439 20.87 -12.25 -5.28
CA ASP A 439 20.66 -12.44 -3.84
C ASP A 439 20.06 -13.83 -3.52
N VAL A 440 20.76 -14.86 -3.99
CA VAL A 440 20.35 -16.27 -3.87
C VAL A 440 20.66 -16.80 -2.47
N HIS A 441 19.62 -17.11 -1.70
CA HIS A 441 19.73 -17.70 -0.35
C HIS A 441 19.86 -19.22 -0.39
N ILE A 442 19.19 -19.88 -1.35
CA ILE A 442 19.10 -21.34 -1.42
C ILE A 442 19.14 -21.87 -2.84
N LEU A 443 19.82 -23.00 -3.01
CA LEU A 443 19.81 -23.84 -4.19
C LEU A 443 19.35 -25.23 -3.76
N SER A 444 18.46 -25.88 -4.52
CA SER A 444 17.95 -27.21 -4.18
C SER A 444 17.59 -28.00 -5.43
N PHE A 445 18.17 -29.18 -5.61
CA PHE A 445 17.85 -30.08 -6.72
C PHE A 445 16.57 -30.88 -6.43
N GLN A 446 15.80 -31.18 -7.48
CA GLN A 446 14.72 -32.17 -7.43
C GLN A 446 15.28 -33.54 -6.99
N PRO A 447 14.76 -34.15 -5.90
CA PRO A 447 15.19 -35.48 -5.47
C PRO A 447 14.50 -36.59 -6.28
N ASN A 448 15.06 -37.80 -6.22
CA ASN A 448 14.45 -39.05 -6.72
C ASN A 448 14.05 -39.07 -8.22
N VAL A 449 14.60 -38.19 -9.06
CA VAL A 449 14.37 -38.15 -10.51
C VAL A 449 15.68 -38.40 -11.28
N ASP A 450 15.59 -39.01 -12.47
CA ASP A 450 16.76 -39.33 -13.30
C ASP A 450 17.48 -38.09 -13.86
N SER A 451 16.73 -36.99 -14.05
CA SER A 451 17.18 -35.71 -14.63
C SER A 451 16.69 -34.58 -13.72
N PRO A 452 17.46 -34.21 -12.67
CA PRO A 452 17.00 -33.28 -11.65
C PRO A 452 17.19 -31.82 -12.05
N LYS A 453 16.10 -31.05 -12.07
CA LYS A 453 16.16 -29.59 -12.21
C LYS A 453 16.58 -28.92 -10.91
N LEU A 454 17.17 -27.74 -11.02
CA LEU A 454 17.62 -26.92 -9.89
C LEU A 454 16.60 -25.83 -9.59
N PHE A 455 16.11 -25.79 -8.35
CA PHE A 455 15.29 -24.70 -7.82
C PHE A 455 16.16 -23.70 -7.06
N ILE A 456 15.82 -22.42 -7.18
CA ILE A 456 16.60 -21.27 -6.74
C ILE A 456 15.66 -20.36 -5.94
N GLY A 457 16.01 -20.07 -4.68
CA GLY A 457 15.29 -19.12 -3.84
C GLY A 457 16.10 -17.84 -3.66
N HIS A 458 15.49 -16.70 -3.97
CA HIS A 458 16.17 -15.40 -4.08
C HIS A 458 15.21 -14.22 -3.81
N HIS A 459 15.71 -12.98 -3.86
CA HIS A 459 14.95 -11.79 -3.47
C HIS A 459 13.69 -11.50 -4.31
N ALA A 460 13.60 -12.03 -5.54
CA ALA A 460 12.43 -11.87 -6.42
C ALA A 460 11.42 -13.05 -6.38
N GLY A 461 11.66 -14.07 -5.55
CA GLY A 461 10.78 -15.24 -5.42
C GLY A 461 11.51 -16.56 -5.67
N VAL A 462 10.89 -17.47 -6.42
CA VAL A 462 11.47 -18.77 -6.82
C VAL A 462 11.74 -18.79 -8.32
N SER A 463 12.84 -19.40 -8.70
CA SER A 463 13.14 -19.76 -10.09
C SER A 463 13.52 -21.23 -10.23
N MET A 464 13.31 -21.78 -11.41
CA MET A 464 13.68 -23.15 -11.78
C MET A 464 14.58 -23.13 -13.00
N MET A 465 15.65 -23.93 -12.96
CA MET A 465 16.69 -24.02 -13.97
C MET A 465 16.77 -25.46 -14.51
N ASP A 466 16.66 -25.60 -15.83
CA ASP A 466 16.95 -26.87 -16.51
C ASP A 466 18.46 -26.99 -16.73
N VAL A 467 19.12 -27.87 -15.96
CA VAL A 467 20.58 -28.03 -16.00
C VAL A 467 21.04 -28.93 -17.15
N GLU A 468 20.17 -29.74 -17.72
CA GLU A 468 20.48 -30.62 -18.86
C GLU A 468 20.27 -29.96 -20.22
N SER A 469 19.62 -28.79 -20.28
CA SER A 469 19.48 -28.01 -21.52
C SER A 469 20.81 -27.45 -22.05
N PHE A 470 21.90 -27.61 -21.29
CA PHE A 470 23.24 -27.16 -21.60
C PHE A 470 23.86 -27.89 -22.81
N THR A 471 24.18 -27.17 -23.89
CA THR A 471 24.80 -27.79 -25.09
C THR A 471 26.06 -27.10 -25.64
N GLY A 472 26.38 -25.88 -25.20
CA GLY A 472 27.47 -25.07 -25.74
C GLY A 472 28.19 -24.19 -24.70
N PRO A 473 29.34 -23.60 -25.06
CA PRO A 473 30.22 -22.87 -24.13
C PRO A 473 29.80 -21.40 -23.87
N ASP A 474 28.57 -21.00 -24.20
CA ASP A 474 28.07 -19.62 -24.07
C ASP A 474 27.06 -19.55 -22.89
N PRO A 475 27.20 -18.61 -21.93
CA PRO A 475 26.32 -18.52 -20.76
C PRO A 475 24.87 -18.09 -21.06
N ASP A 476 24.57 -17.70 -22.31
CA ASP A 476 23.23 -17.31 -22.76
C ASP A 476 22.31 -18.53 -23.08
N GLU A 477 22.76 -19.77 -22.85
CA GLU A 477 22.02 -21.02 -23.21
C GLU A 477 21.15 -21.63 -22.09
N PHE A 478 21.16 -21.10 -20.86
CA PHE A 478 20.36 -21.67 -19.77
C PHE A 478 18.88 -21.32 -19.85
N ILE A 479 18.01 -22.33 -19.76
CA ILE A 479 16.58 -22.13 -19.56
C ILE A 479 16.34 -22.04 -18.05
N VAL A 480 16.27 -20.81 -17.56
CA VAL A 480 15.74 -20.48 -16.24
C VAL A 480 14.34 -19.88 -16.43
N GLU A 481 13.41 -20.18 -15.54
CA GLU A 481 12.07 -19.59 -15.54
C GLU A 481 11.62 -19.24 -14.11
N PHE A 482 10.92 -18.13 -13.95
CA PHE A 482 10.30 -17.79 -12.67
C PHE A 482 9.16 -18.77 -12.35
N ARG A 483 9.06 -19.13 -11.07
CA ARG A 483 8.02 -19.96 -10.48
C ARG A 483 7.32 -19.16 -9.38
N ASN A 484 6.72 -18.03 -9.77
CA ASN A 484 6.24 -17.01 -8.82
C ASN A 484 4.72 -16.93 -8.69
N SER A 485 3.96 -17.55 -9.60
CA SER A 485 2.49 -17.49 -9.61
C SER A 485 1.90 -18.03 -8.29
N GLY A 486 1.12 -17.20 -7.60
CA GLY A 486 0.52 -17.48 -6.29
C GLY A 486 1.32 -16.94 -5.09
N LEU A 487 2.63 -16.71 -5.20
CA LEU A 487 3.45 -16.15 -4.12
C LEU A 487 3.10 -14.68 -3.89
N GLN A 488 2.61 -14.34 -2.69
CA GLN A 488 2.27 -12.98 -2.28
C GLN A 488 3.15 -12.59 -1.08
N ASN A 489 4.45 -12.43 -1.30
CA ASN A 489 5.43 -12.25 -0.22
C ASN A 489 6.25 -10.95 -0.34
N MET A 490 5.70 -9.92 -0.99
CA MET A 490 6.43 -8.68 -1.25
C MET A 490 6.73 -7.90 0.03
N LEU A 491 7.91 -7.29 0.07
CA LEU A 491 8.41 -6.47 1.16
C LEU A 491 8.23 -4.98 0.80
N GLN A 492 7.19 -4.36 1.35
CA GLN A 492 6.78 -3.00 0.97
C GLN A 492 7.16 -1.99 2.06
N TRP A 493 8.01 -1.03 1.71
CA TRP A 493 8.40 0.07 2.60
C TRP A 493 7.27 1.10 2.74
N THR A 494 6.64 1.45 1.62
CA THR A 494 5.55 2.41 1.51
C THR A 494 4.68 2.09 0.29
N PHE A 495 3.48 2.68 0.25
CA PHE A 495 2.67 2.74 -0.96
C PHE A 495 1.90 4.06 -1.06
N ASP A 496 1.25 4.28 -2.18
CA ASP A 496 0.21 5.30 -2.32
C ASP A 496 -0.76 4.87 -3.41
N ASP A 497 -2.01 5.31 -3.31
CA ASP A 497 -2.97 5.20 -4.41
C ASP A 497 -3.34 6.56 -4.99
N SER A 498 -3.80 6.54 -6.24
CA SER A 498 -4.17 7.76 -6.94
C SER A 498 -5.49 8.31 -6.41
N GLU A 499 -5.51 9.59 -6.08
CA GLU A 499 -6.77 10.30 -5.82
C GLU A 499 -7.65 10.38 -7.09
N PHE A 500 -7.07 10.19 -8.27
CA PHE A 500 -7.71 10.41 -9.58
C PHE A 500 -8.07 9.14 -10.34
N GLU A 501 -7.51 7.98 -9.96
CA GLU A 501 -7.70 6.71 -10.65
C GLU A 501 -7.90 5.61 -9.60
N PRO A 502 -9.14 5.07 -9.45
CA PRO A 502 -9.54 4.33 -8.25
C PRO A 502 -8.71 3.05 -8.00
N ASP A 503 -8.34 2.35 -9.08
CA ASP A 503 -7.57 1.11 -9.07
C ASP A 503 -6.05 1.32 -9.21
N ALA A 504 -5.57 2.56 -9.31
CA ALA A 504 -4.15 2.83 -9.51
C ALA A 504 -3.40 2.93 -8.17
N VAL A 505 -2.43 2.02 -7.96
CA VAL A 505 -1.57 1.99 -6.76
C VAL A 505 -0.10 1.95 -7.16
N ILE A 506 0.75 2.66 -6.43
CA ILE A 506 2.22 2.63 -6.58
C ILE A 506 2.87 2.16 -5.28
N THR A 507 3.94 1.37 -5.38
CA THR A 507 4.62 0.77 -4.21
C THR A 507 6.13 0.97 -4.27
N GLY A 508 6.74 1.29 -3.14
CA GLY A 508 8.19 1.26 -2.93
C GLY A 508 8.58 -0.07 -2.28
N ASN A 509 9.29 -0.93 -3.02
CA ASN A 509 9.60 -2.29 -2.59
C ASN A 509 11.10 -2.45 -2.27
N GLN A 510 11.38 -3.25 -1.23
CA GLN A 510 12.71 -3.75 -0.86
C GLN A 510 13.21 -4.72 -1.95
N ASP A 511 14.40 -4.49 -2.49
CA ASP A 511 15.04 -5.15 -3.65
C ASP A 511 14.25 -5.13 -4.99
N CYS A 512 12.92 -5.08 -4.95
CA CYS A 512 11.98 -5.27 -6.06
C CYS A 512 11.41 -3.94 -6.61
N TYR A 513 12.17 -2.86 -6.58
CA TYR A 513 11.95 -1.65 -7.39
C TYR A 513 10.63 -0.91 -7.07
N VAL A 514 10.25 0.06 -7.91
CA VAL A 514 8.94 0.72 -7.85
C VAL A 514 7.98 0.03 -8.80
N TYR A 515 6.84 -0.44 -8.29
CA TYR A 515 5.79 -1.07 -9.10
C TYR A 515 4.52 -0.22 -9.12
N LEU A 516 3.77 -0.30 -10.23
CA LEU A 516 2.41 0.21 -10.33
C LEU A 516 1.42 -0.92 -10.61
N TYR A 517 0.35 -0.98 -9.82
CA TYR A 517 -0.89 -1.67 -10.13
C TYR A 517 -1.87 -0.73 -10.82
N ARG A 518 -2.44 -1.13 -11.96
CA ARG A 518 -3.53 -0.46 -12.68
C ARG A 518 -4.14 -1.41 -13.71
N ASP A 519 -5.42 -1.25 -14.04
CA ASP A 519 -6.17 -2.10 -14.98
C ASP A 519 -6.20 -3.59 -14.55
N ASN A 520 -6.01 -3.86 -13.25
CA ASN A 520 -5.75 -5.18 -12.63
C ASN A 520 -4.40 -5.84 -12.97
N TYR A 521 -3.39 -5.07 -13.42
CA TYR A 521 -2.05 -5.58 -13.74
C TYR A 521 -0.95 -4.84 -12.97
N TRP A 522 0.02 -5.61 -12.44
CA TRP A 522 1.25 -5.07 -11.89
C TRP A 522 2.29 -4.83 -12.99
N ASN A 523 2.96 -3.68 -12.95
CA ASN A 523 3.96 -3.23 -13.91
C ASN A 523 5.20 -2.72 -13.17
N VAL A 524 6.39 -3.10 -13.63
CA VAL A 524 7.65 -2.53 -13.10
C VAL A 524 7.87 -1.14 -13.68
N LEU A 525 7.73 -0.13 -12.82
CA LEU A 525 7.71 1.28 -13.23
C LEU A 525 9.13 1.84 -13.43
N ALA A 526 9.99 1.58 -12.45
CA ALA A 526 11.17 2.39 -12.19
C ALA A 526 12.18 1.54 -11.39
N GLY A 527 13.40 1.34 -11.90
CA GLY A 527 14.27 0.25 -11.42
C GLY A 527 15.65 0.60 -10.86
N GLY A 528 16.03 -0.14 -9.82
CA GLY A 528 17.41 -0.43 -9.42
C GLY A 528 17.66 -0.32 -7.92
N GLY A 529 17.92 -1.46 -7.26
CA GLY A 529 18.11 -1.60 -5.81
C GLY A 529 16.84 -1.34 -5.01
N ASP A 530 17.01 -1.11 -3.71
CA ASP A 530 15.95 -0.67 -2.79
C ASP A 530 15.22 0.61 -3.25
N SER A 531 13.88 0.57 -3.21
CA SER A 531 13.00 1.73 -3.38
C SER A 531 12.19 1.95 -2.11
N TYR A 532 12.53 2.99 -1.33
CA TYR A 532 11.93 3.21 -0.01
C TYR A 532 10.59 3.97 -0.10
N ASN A 533 10.47 4.93 -1.04
CA ASN A 533 9.26 5.73 -1.20
C ASN A 533 8.74 5.75 -2.65
N ALA A 534 7.42 5.68 -2.78
CA ALA A 534 6.70 5.94 -4.02
C ALA A 534 5.32 6.56 -3.71
N LYS A 535 5.06 7.79 -4.17
CA LYS A 535 3.83 8.55 -3.93
C LYS A 535 3.26 9.10 -5.25
N PHE A 536 1.93 9.19 -5.36
CA PHE A 536 1.27 9.98 -6.39
C PHE A 536 1.33 11.47 -6.04
N SER A 537 1.41 12.33 -7.05
CA SER A 537 1.00 13.72 -6.88
C SER A 537 -0.46 13.78 -6.43
N LYS A 538 -0.78 14.73 -5.55
CA LYS A 538 -2.14 14.98 -5.08
C LYS A 538 -2.87 16.01 -5.96
N ASN A 539 -2.19 16.54 -6.97
CA ASN A 539 -2.67 17.62 -7.84
C ASN A 539 -2.48 17.36 -9.35
N ASP A 540 -1.68 16.37 -9.76
CA ASP A 540 -1.49 15.97 -11.17
C ASP A 540 -1.51 14.44 -11.32
N ASN A 541 -2.61 13.90 -11.85
CA ASN A 541 -2.75 12.46 -12.12
C ASN A 541 -1.64 11.87 -13.04
N ASN A 542 -0.88 12.72 -13.72
CA ASN A 542 0.21 12.29 -14.60
C ASN A 542 1.57 12.29 -13.91
N LEU A 543 1.67 12.55 -12.60
CA LEU A 543 2.92 12.77 -11.88
C LEU A 543 3.04 11.86 -10.64
N LEU A 544 4.24 11.30 -10.48
CA LEU A 544 4.63 10.38 -9.42
C LEU A 544 5.99 10.84 -8.85
N PHE A 545 6.21 10.60 -7.57
CA PHE A 545 7.45 10.90 -6.87
C PHE A 545 8.00 9.65 -6.22
N THR A 546 9.31 9.44 -6.31
CA THR A 546 9.99 8.28 -5.70
C THR A 546 11.25 8.70 -4.95
N SER A 547 11.66 7.93 -3.95
CA SER A 547 13.02 7.98 -3.39
C SER A 547 13.77 6.70 -3.76
N ARG A 548 15.03 6.85 -4.13
CA ARG A 548 15.90 5.76 -4.56
C ARG A 548 17.25 5.89 -3.89
N THR A 549 17.77 4.77 -3.35
CA THR A 549 19.12 4.69 -2.75
C THR A 549 19.44 5.78 -1.72
N GLY A 550 18.89 5.65 -0.50
CA GLY A 550 19.27 6.45 0.67
C GLY A 550 18.50 7.76 0.87
N ASP A 551 18.92 8.53 1.87
CA ASP A 551 18.42 9.90 2.13
C ASP A 551 18.94 10.89 1.07
N ASN A 552 18.25 12.02 0.92
CA ASN A 552 18.59 13.13 0.02
C ASN A 552 18.40 12.84 -1.49
N SER A 553 17.45 11.97 -1.86
CA SER A 553 17.00 11.77 -3.24
C SER A 553 15.49 11.99 -3.40
N VAL A 554 15.10 12.68 -4.47
CA VAL A 554 13.72 12.77 -4.99
C VAL A 554 13.80 12.69 -6.51
N GLU A 555 13.03 11.78 -7.09
CA GLU A 555 12.95 11.56 -8.53
C GLU A 555 11.48 11.69 -8.96
N GLU A 556 11.21 12.44 -10.04
CA GLU A 556 9.87 12.61 -10.59
C GLU A 556 9.66 11.75 -11.87
N LEU A 557 8.47 11.15 -11.97
CA LEU A 557 8.09 10.19 -13.01
C LEU A 557 6.69 10.54 -13.58
N LYS A 558 6.45 10.30 -14.88
CA LYS A 558 5.14 10.58 -15.49
C LYS A 558 4.26 9.35 -15.71
N ALA A 559 3.14 9.27 -14.98
CA ALA A 559 2.23 8.12 -15.00
C ALA A 559 1.64 7.81 -16.39
N LYS A 560 1.01 8.76 -17.10
CA LYS A 560 0.32 8.45 -18.39
C LYS A 560 1.24 8.12 -19.59
N ARG A 561 2.52 7.79 -19.38
CA ARG A 561 3.44 7.31 -20.43
C ARG A 561 4.21 6.06 -19.99
N TYR A 562 3.47 4.96 -19.76
CA TYR A 562 4.04 3.63 -19.56
C TYR A 562 4.81 3.12 -20.80
N PHE A 563 6.11 3.44 -20.81
CA PHE A 563 7.22 2.96 -21.65
C PHE A 563 7.23 3.29 -23.16
N PRO A 564 8.41 3.25 -23.82
CA PRO A 564 9.78 3.31 -23.30
C PRO A 564 10.48 4.66 -23.62
N SER A 565 11.51 5.03 -22.85
CA SER A 565 12.43 6.19 -23.03
C SER A 565 12.08 7.56 -22.41
N SER A 566 11.05 7.70 -21.58
CA SER A 566 10.97 8.90 -20.71
C SER A 566 12.20 8.91 -19.78
N PRO A 567 13.04 9.96 -19.80
CA PRO A 567 14.20 10.02 -18.92
C PRO A 567 13.75 10.29 -17.48
N TRP A 568 14.44 9.65 -16.54
CA TRP A 568 14.46 10.07 -15.14
C TRP A 568 14.85 11.54 -15.03
N ILE A 569 14.12 12.29 -14.22
CA ILE A 569 14.50 13.66 -13.87
C ILE A 569 14.67 13.72 -12.36
N TYR A 570 15.90 14.01 -11.95
CA TYR A 570 16.25 14.29 -10.57
C TYR A 570 15.76 15.68 -10.22
N ASP A 571 14.94 15.78 -9.18
CA ASP A 571 14.57 17.08 -8.66
C ASP A 571 15.80 17.77 -8.04
N PRO A 572 16.01 19.07 -8.29
CA PRO A 572 16.96 19.85 -7.52
C PRO A 572 16.47 19.91 -6.06
N ILE A 573 17.23 19.29 -5.16
CA ILE A 573 16.96 19.27 -3.71
C ILE A 573 16.84 20.72 -3.18
N PRO A 574 15.82 21.04 -2.36
CA PRO A 574 15.69 22.37 -1.78
C PRO A 574 16.87 22.79 -0.90
N SER A 575 16.95 24.10 -0.66
CA SER A 575 17.82 24.70 0.35
C SER A 575 17.03 24.98 1.64
N ASP A 576 17.70 24.97 2.79
CA ASP A 576 17.11 25.55 4.01
C ASP A 576 17.22 27.09 3.93
N GLY A 577 16.11 27.78 4.17
CA GLY A 577 16.01 29.22 3.93
C GLY A 577 16.83 30.08 4.91
N GLU A 578 17.07 29.57 6.13
CA GLU A 578 17.91 30.24 7.13
C GLU A 578 19.40 29.91 6.93
N HIS A 579 19.72 28.67 6.53
CA HIS A 579 21.08 28.21 6.22
C HIS A 579 21.25 27.74 4.77
N PRO A 580 21.18 28.64 3.76
CA PRO A 580 21.24 28.27 2.33
C PRO A 580 22.59 27.71 1.85
N ALA A 581 23.58 27.56 2.74
CA ALA A 581 24.81 26.80 2.50
C ALA A 581 24.64 25.29 2.78
N ASN A 582 23.57 24.91 3.47
CA ASN A 582 23.18 23.54 3.80
C ASN A 582 22.01 23.11 2.89
N LYS A 583 22.00 21.86 2.45
CA LYS A 583 20.86 21.28 1.71
C LYS A 583 19.80 20.78 2.69
N THR A 584 18.54 20.79 2.27
CA THR A 584 17.44 20.10 2.95
C THR A 584 17.75 18.61 3.14
N LEU A 585 17.36 18.05 4.28
CA LEU A 585 17.33 16.60 4.50
C LEU A 585 16.03 16.02 3.94
N VAL A 586 16.12 15.20 2.90
CA VAL A 586 14.98 14.38 2.43
C VAL A 586 15.12 12.98 3.04
N PRO A 587 14.16 12.51 3.86
CA PRO A 587 14.20 11.16 4.40
C PRO A 587 13.91 10.09 3.33
N LYS A 588 14.44 8.88 3.52
CA LYS A 588 14.11 7.66 2.75
C LYS A 588 12.60 7.52 2.52
N THR A 589 11.78 7.74 3.54
CA THR A 589 10.32 7.75 3.50
C THR A 589 9.78 9.12 3.89
N TYR A 590 8.88 9.69 3.08
CA TYR A 590 8.30 11.02 3.27
C TYR A 590 6.81 11.05 2.93
N GLN A 591 6.09 11.95 3.60
CA GLN A 591 4.67 12.20 3.33
C GLN A 591 4.46 13.22 2.21
N VAL A 592 3.42 12.99 1.40
CA VAL A 592 2.92 13.94 0.39
C VAL A 592 1.43 14.17 0.62
N LYS A 593 1.04 15.42 0.85
CA LYS A 593 -0.35 15.83 1.09
C LYS A 593 -0.74 16.93 0.10
N GLY A 594 -2.02 16.97 -0.28
CA GLY A 594 -2.63 18.09 -0.99
C GLY A 594 -3.63 18.78 -0.06
N PHE A 595 -3.70 20.11 -0.08
CA PHE A 595 -4.61 20.89 0.77
C PHE A 595 -5.86 21.34 0.00
N PRO A 596 -7.06 21.34 0.60
CA PRO A 596 -8.31 21.63 -0.09
C PRO A 596 -8.48 23.09 -0.53
N ASN A 597 -7.56 23.99 -0.17
CA ASN A 597 -7.54 25.40 -0.58
C ASN A 597 -6.35 25.76 -1.49
N ASP A 598 -5.51 24.78 -1.86
CA ASP A 598 -4.34 24.95 -2.71
C ASP A 598 -4.36 23.98 -3.89
N THR A 599 -3.40 24.09 -4.81
CA THR A 599 -3.20 23.13 -5.91
C THR A 599 -1.75 22.68 -6.06
N SER A 600 -0.92 22.93 -5.04
CA SER A 600 0.43 22.40 -4.90
C SER A 600 0.46 21.09 -4.11
N ASP A 601 1.43 20.24 -4.43
CA ASP A 601 1.84 19.13 -3.56
C ASP A 601 2.72 19.67 -2.42
N TYR A 602 2.46 19.17 -1.21
CA TYR A 602 3.20 19.53 0.01
C TYR A 602 3.93 18.29 0.53
N PHE A 603 5.21 18.47 0.85
CA PHE A 603 6.14 17.40 1.19
C PHE A 603 6.69 17.59 2.61
N GLY A 604 6.71 16.51 3.40
CA GLY A 604 7.38 16.48 4.69
C GLY A 604 8.85 16.09 4.53
N PHE A 605 9.75 17.07 4.52
CA PHE A 605 11.21 16.85 4.54
C PHE A 605 11.79 17.33 5.89
N SER A 606 12.80 18.20 5.92
CA SER A 606 13.22 18.87 7.17
C SER A 606 12.30 20.02 7.61
N GLU A 607 11.48 20.50 6.68
CA GLU A 607 10.39 21.47 6.81
C GLU A 607 9.23 20.94 5.95
N ILE A 608 8.06 21.56 6.05
CA ILE A 608 6.99 21.40 5.07
C ILE A 608 7.38 22.22 3.82
N TYR A 609 7.60 21.54 2.69
CA TYR A 609 7.92 22.17 1.41
C TYR A 609 6.70 22.12 0.47
N LYS A 610 6.31 23.29 -0.03
CA LYS A 610 5.33 23.45 -1.10
C LYS A 610 6.02 23.40 -2.46
N ARG A 611 5.54 22.56 -3.38
CA ARG A 611 6.03 22.50 -4.77
C ARG A 611 5.33 23.53 -5.66
N ASN A 612 6.10 24.35 -6.37
CA ASN A 612 5.59 25.45 -7.21
C ASN A 612 5.23 25.03 -8.64
N TYR A 613 5.83 23.94 -9.14
CA TYR A 613 5.70 23.49 -10.52
C TYR A 613 5.58 21.97 -10.61
N ASN A 614 4.65 21.46 -11.42
CA ASN A 614 4.46 20.02 -11.68
C ASN A 614 5.63 19.35 -12.46
N TRP A 615 6.70 20.10 -12.76
CA TRP A 615 7.81 19.61 -13.57
C TRP A 615 9.08 20.40 -13.28
N SER A 616 10.18 19.70 -13.02
CA SER A 616 11.45 20.29 -12.60
C SER A 616 12.34 20.74 -13.77
N ALA A 617 12.10 20.26 -14.99
CA ALA A 617 13.08 20.36 -16.08
C ALA A 617 13.40 21.81 -16.50
N GLY A 618 14.52 22.33 -15.99
CA GLY A 618 15.01 23.69 -16.25
C GLY A 618 14.83 24.68 -15.09
N HIS A 619 14.17 24.27 -14.01
CA HIS A 619 14.02 25.04 -12.78
C HIS A 619 15.20 24.79 -11.81
N SER A 620 15.56 25.81 -11.04
CA SER A 620 16.42 25.69 -9.88
C SER A 620 15.64 25.23 -8.63
N ALA A 621 16.35 24.82 -7.58
CA ALA A 621 15.76 24.41 -6.31
C ALA A 621 14.82 25.49 -5.73
N ASP A 622 15.30 26.73 -5.66
CA ASP A 622 14.55 27.87 -5.09
C ASP A 622 13.38 28.35 -5.98
N GLU A 623 13.32 27.92 -7.26
CA GLU A 623 12.15 28.12 -8.11
C GLU A 623 11.12 27.00 -7.91
N LEU A 624 11.59 25.76 -7.75
CA LEU A 624 10.74 24.57 -7.66
C LEU A 624 10.06 24.42 -6.29
N TRP A 625 10.73 24.85 -5.22
CA TRP A 625 10.32 24.63 -3.84
C TRP A 625 10.16 25.94 -3.08
N ASN A 626 9.05 26.09 -2.34
CA ASN A 626 8.89 27.08 -1.30
C ASN A 626 8.83 26.38 0.06
N ILE A 627 9.48 26.95 1.07
CA ILE A 627 9.30 26.52 2.46
C ILE A 627 7.97 27.08 2.95
N ASP A 628 7.17 26.28 3.64
CA ASP A 628 5.90 26.73 4.22
C ASP A 628 5.85 26.61 5.75
N SER A 629 6.86 26.05 6.41
CA SER A 629 6.92 26.01 7.88
C SER A 629 8.14 26.73 8.47
N ASP A 630 8.12 26.88 9.80
CA ASP A 630 9.23 27.44 10.57
C ASP A 630 9.70 26.50 11.70
N LEU A 631 9.66 25.18 11.44
CA LEU A 631 10.00 24.16 12.43
C LEU A 631 11.46 24.25 12.87
N GLY A 632 12.35 24.73 12.00
CA GLY A 632 13.76 25.00 12.28
C GLY A 632 13.99 25.92 13.47
N LYS A 633 13.03 26.80 13.83
CA LYS A 633 13.12 27.69 15.00
C LYS A 633 12.81 27.04 16.34
N ILE A 634 12.16 25.88 16.33
CA ILE A 634 11.85 25.14 17.55
C ILE A 634 13.17 24.59 18.07
N GLU A 635 13.55 24.91 19.32
CA GLU A 635 14.82 24.46 19.89
C GLU A 635 14.74 22.97 20.29
N PRO A 636 15.85 22.20 20.25
CA PRO A 636 17.18 22.58 19.77
C PRO A 636 17.24 22.68 18.23
N VAL A 637 17.69 23.82 17.69
CA VAL A 637 17.79 24.04 16.24
C VAL A 637 18.81 23.07 15.60
N ILE A 638 18.34 22.13 14.79
CA ILE A 638 19.19 21.18 14.04
C ILE A 638 18.63 20.95 12.63
N PHE A 639 19.42 21.30 11.61
CA PHE A 639 19.14 21.16 10.17
C PHE A 639 19.21 19.71 9.64
N LYS A 640 18.82 18.74 10.48
CA LYS A 640 18.73 17.30 10.20
C LYS A 640 17.45 16.69 10.82
N ARG A 641 16.39 17.50 11.01
CA ARG A 641 15.05 16.97 11.31
C ARG A 641 14.51 16.25 10.08
N GLN A 642 13.74 15.19 10.30
CA GLN A 642 12.93 14.52 9.29
C GLN A 642 11.49 14.59 9.78
N ILE A 643 10.56 15.15 8.99
CA ILE A 643 9.13 15.05 9.28
C ILE A 643 8.73 13.59 9.06
N SER A 644 8.29 12.91 10.13
CA SER A 644 7.78 11.54 10.03
C SER A 644 6.33 11.53 9.56
N GLU A 645 5.54 12.50 10.01
CA GLU A 645 4.14 12.63 9.64
C GLU A 645 3.66 14.09 9.73
N PHE A 646 2.71 14.48 8.88
CA PHE A 646 1.94 15.70 9.07
C PHE A 646 0.52 15.55 8.53
N ASP A 647 -0.46 16.02 9.28
CA ASP A 647 -1.88 15.94 8.92
C ASP A 647 -2.64 17.21 9.33
N TYR A 648 -3.81 17.43 8.73
CA TYR A 648 -4.55 18.69 8.88
C TYR A 648 -6.05 18.49 8.99
N CYS A 649 -6.74 19.45 9.61
CA CYS A 649 -8.20 19.40 9.69
C CYS A 649 -8.81 19.77 8.32
N GLN A 650 -9.48 18.83 7.66
CA GLN A 650 -10.09 19.04 6.33
C GLN A 650 -10.94 20.32 6.21
N LYS A 651 -11.70 20.65 7.24
CA LYS A 651 -12.57 21.84 7.32
C LYS A 651 -11.82 23.14 7.64
N TYR A 652 -10.66 23.04 8.27
CA TYR A 652 -9.82 24.15 8.71
C TYR A 652 -8.35 23.82 8.37
N PRO A 653 -7.97 23.83 7.07
CA PRO A 653 -6.67 23.37 6.59
C PRO A 653 -5.49 24.18 7.13
N GLU A 654 -5.74 25.36 7.70
CA GLU A 654 -4.77 26.16 8.45
C GLU A 654 -4.37 25.54 9.81
N TYR A 655 -5.07 24.50 10.26
CA TYR A 655 -4.70 23.71 11.44
C TYR A 655 -3.95 22.45 11.01
N ILE A 656 -2.62 22.57 11.02
CA ILE A 656 -1.69 21.51 10.64
C ILE A 656 -0.97 21.04 11.91
N TYR A 657 -0.91 19.72 12.07
CA TYR A 657 -0.10 19.03 13.08
C TYR A 657 1.05 18.32 12.35
N VAL A 658 2.25 18.41 12.91
CA VAL A 658 3.46 17.84 12.32
C VAL A 658 4.33 17.20 13.39
N ALA A 659 4.77 15.98 13.13
CA ALA A 659 5.72 15.26 13.95
C ALA A 659 7.04 15.09 13.21
N THR A 660 8.15 15.17 13.94
CA THR A 660 9.47 14.83 13.40
C THR A 660 9.95 13.49 13.94
N GLY A 661 10.47 12.64 13.07
CA GLY A 661 11.26 11.48 13.47
C GLY A 661 12.55 11.92 14.17
N GLY A 662 12.89 11.21 15.25
CA GLY A 662 14.16 11.33 15.94
C GLY A 662 15.18 10.32 15.44
N VAL A 663 16.45 10.76 15.42
CA VAL A 663 17.67 10.01 15.03
C VAL A 663 17.66 9.67 13.51
N PHE A 664 18.66 10.00 12.71
CA PHE A 664 20.05 9.53 12.83
C PHE A 664 21.14 10.54 12.47
N LYS A 665 22.39 10.19 12.79
CA LYS A 665 23.57 10.99 12.47
C LYS A 665 24.82 10.15 12.25
N GLU A 666 25.47 10.45 11.15
CA GLU A 666 26.89 10.15 10.88
C GLU A 666 27.84 11.13 11.62
N ASP A 667 27.32 12.14 12.35
CA ASP A 667 28.10 13.20 13.05
C ASP A 667 27.38 13.79 14.32
N PHE A 668 27.48 13.19 15.51
CA PHE A 668 27.01 13.68 16.86
C PHE A 668 25.52 13.34 17.28
N PRO A 669 24.92 13.80 18.41
CA PRO A 669 23.83 13.03 19.04
C PRO A 669 22.41 13.37 18.56
N SER A 670 21.51 12.45 18.93
CA SER A 670 20.03 12.48 18.96
C SER A 670 19.33 13.79 18.60
N THR A 671 18.53 13.75 17.52
CA THR A 671 17.40 14.66 17.37
C THR A 671 16.24 14.15 18.23
N HIS A 672 15.74 15.00 19.14
CA HIS A 672 14.53 14.73 19.89
C HIS A 672 13.32 14.83 18.95
N PRO A 673 12.43 13.82 18.89
CA PRO A 673 11.15 13.94 18.21
C PRO A 673 10.35 15.11 18.82
N ILE A 674 9.75 15.94 17.99
CA ILE A 674 8.80 16.96 18.42
C ILE A 674 7.45 16.72 17.76
N LEU A 675 6.39 17.10 18.46
CA LEU A 675 5.08 17.34 17.88
C LEU A 675 4.83 18.85 17.90
N ALA A 676 4.43 19.43 16.77
CA ALA A 676 4.11 20.84 16.65
C ALA A 676 2.76 21.05 15.96
N ARG A 677 2.15 22.21 16.23
CA ARG A 677 0.86 22.65 15.68
C ARG A 677 0.95 24.10 15.22
N THR A 678 0.31 24.40 14.09
CA THR A 678 -0.11 25.75 13.70
C THR A 678 -1.64 25.87 13.73
N THR A 679 -2.14 27.09 13.85
CA THR A 679 -3.57 27.44 13.70
C THR A 679 -3.81 28.51 12.63
N ILE A 680 -2.75 28.85 11.88
CA ILE A 680 -2.74 29.91 10.85
C ILE A 680 -2.17 29.40 9.52
N GLY A 681 -1.93 28.10 9.40
CA GLY A 681 -1.25 27.47 8.28
C GLY A 681 0.26 27.72 8.33
N GLY A 682 0.88 27.66 7.17
CA GLY A 682 2.30 27.92 7.02
C GLY A 682 2.71 29.38 7.09
N ASN A 683 4.02 29.62 7.22
CA ASN A 683 4.62 30.96 7.18
C ASN A 683 5.00 31.41 5.76
N ASN A 684 4.82 30.56 4.73
CA ASN A 684 5.29 30.79 3.35
C ASN A 684 6.76 31.26 3.27
N GLY A 685 7.61 30.74 4.16
CA GLY A 685 9.04 31.03 4.19
C GLY A 685 9.42 32.35 4.88
N ASP A 686 8.49 33.05 5.53
CA ASP A 686 8.86 34.18 6.41
C ASP A 686 9.38 33.67 7.76
N TYR A 687 10.69 33.44 7.84
CA TYR A 687 11.40 33.11 9.08
C TYR A 687 11.35 34.23 10.15
N ASN A 688 10.71 35.38 9.91
CA ASN A 688 10.45 36.39 10.95
C ASN A 688 9.07 36.22 11.63
N SER A 689 8.15 35.48 11.02
CA SER A 689 6.82 35.17 11.57
C SER A 689 6.84 33.82 12.29
N THR A 690 6.24 33.70 13.48
CA THR A 690 6.09 32.41 14.17
C THR A 690 4.75 31.76 13.80
N ALA A 691 4.77 30.60 13.15
CA ALA A 691 3.57 29.87 12.75
C ALA A 691 3.36 28.59 13.56
N PHE A 692 4.39 27.76 13.68
CA PHE A 692 4.32 26.51 14.44
C PHE A 692 4.73 26.71 15.91
N SER A 693 4.04 25.99 16.79
CA SER A 693 4.32 25.89 18.22
C SER A 693 4.44 24.42 18.63
N GLN A 694 5.49 24.09 19.39
CA GLN A 694 5.66 22.75 19.95
C GLN A 694 4.55 22.45 20.96
N LEU A 695 4.05 21.22 20.92
CA LEU A 695 3.07 20.67 21.84
C LEU A 695 3.77 19.73 22.84
N ASN A 696 3.19 19.63 24.04
CA ASN A 696 3.65 18.68 25.05
C ASN A 696 2.97 17.32 24.87
N TYR A 697 3.62 16.28 25.37
CA TYR A 697 3.05 14.94 25.53
C TYR A 697 3.01 14.57 27.03
N PRO A 698 2.05 13.77 27.53
CA PRO A 698 1.95 13.48 28.97
C PRO A 698 3.05 12.55 29.47
N GLY A 699 3.46 12.75 30.72
CA GLY A 699 4.22 11.76 31.50
C GLY A 699 5.71 11.63 31.21
N ILE A 700 6.20 12.27 30.15
CA ILE A 700 7.57 12.17 29.64
C ILE A 700 8.19 13.58 29.56
N ASP A 701 9.50 13.72 29.74
CA ASP A 701 10.25 14.97 29.58
C ASP A 701 10.74 15.18 28.13
N ASP A 702 11.11 16.42 27.79
CA ASP A 702 11.48 16.81 26.41
C ASP A 702 12.65 15.99 25.82
N GLU A 703 13.46 15.34 26.67
CA GLU A 703 14.62 14.51 26.26
C GLU A 703 14.23 13.08 25.83
N ASN A 704 13.01 12.61 26.17
CA ASN A 704 12.59 11.21 25.96
C ASN A 704 11.30 11.06 25.13
N PHE A 705 10.86 12.13 24.45
CA PHE A 705 9.61 12.19 23.69
C PHE A 705 9.48 11.05 22.66
N PRO A 706 8.40 10.25 22.64
CA PRO A 706 8.32 9.05 21.81
C PRO A 706 8.14 9.36 20.32
N VAL A 707 8.67 8.49 19.44
CA VAL A 707 8.58 8.68 17.99
C VAL A 707 7.14 8.46 17.51
N ILE A 708 6.52 9.53 16.99
CA ILE A 708 5.21 9.51 16.36
C ILE A 708 5.33 8.97 14.92
N SER A 709 4.50 7.99 14.61
CA SER A 709 4.44 7.25 13.34
C SER A 709 3.22 7.57 12.50
N GLY A 710 2.26 8.28 13.06
CA GLY A 710 1.01 8.63 12.42
C GLY A 710 0.26 9.68 13.22
N ILE A 711 -0.45 10.55 12.50
CA ILE A 711 -1.29 11.62 13.02
C ILE A 711 -2.60 11.53 12.25
N ALA A 712 -3.71 11.53 12.98
CA ALA A 712 -5.04 11.58 12.40
C ALA A 712 -5.82 12.75 13.02
N VAL A 713 -6.11 13.77 12.21
CA VAL A 713 -6.87 14.96 12.63
C VAL A 713 -8.35 14.78 12.28
N HIS A 714 -9.25 15.02 13.24
CA HIS A 714 -10.68 14.94 12.98
C HIS A 714 -11.09 15.98 11.92
N PRO A 715 -11.80 15.58 10.84
CA PRO A 715 -11.95 16.40 9.64
C PRO A 715 -12.79 17.66 9.86
N GLU A 716 -13.60 17.72 10.92
CA GLU A 716 -14.47 18.86 11.23
C GLU A 716 -14.13 19.62 12.52
N ASN A 717 -13.15 19.16 13.29
CA ASN A 717 -12.79 19.72 14.61
C ASN A 717 -11.27 19.66 14.78
N PRO A 718 -10.55 20.78 14.63
CA PRO A 718 -9.09 20.79 14.63
C PRO A 718 -8.49 20.57 16.03
N ASP A 719 -9.31 20.51 17.09
CA ASP A 719 -8.88 20.19 18.44
C ASP A 719 -9.01 18.69 18.79
N LYS A 720 -9.68 17.89 17.95
CA LYS A 720 -9.72 16.42 18.07
C LYS A 720 -8.60 15.80 17.22
N VAL A 721 -7.60 15.19 17.85
CA VAL A 721 -6.44 14.56 17.16
C VAL A 721 -6.00 13.29 17.86
N TRP A 722 -5.68 12.26 17.07
CA TRP A 722 -5.03 11.02 17.52
C TRP A 722 -3.62 10.93 16.97
N ILE A 723 -2.70 10.33 17.73
CA ILE A 723 -1.33 10.02 17.30
C ILE A 723 -0.96 8.58 17.66
N SER A 724 -0.24 7.90 16.77
CA SER A 724 0.29 6.55 16.98
C SER A 724 1.80 6.57 17.24
N LEU A 725 2.30 5.63 18.04
CA LEU A 725 3.71 5.52 18.41
C LEU A 725 4.32 4.17 18.00
N ILE A 726 5.54 4.20 17.45
CA ILE A 726 6.25 3.04 16.87
C ILE A 726 7.25 2.36 17.82
N GLY A 727 7.45 2.90 19.03
CA GLY A 727 8.45 2.38 19.96
C GLY A 727 7.98 1.22 20.85
N TYR A 728 8.96 0.47 21.34
CA TYR A 728 8.83 -0.46 22.47
C TYR A 728 9.21 0.20 23.79
N ASP A 729 10.23 1.06 23.77
CA ASP A 729 10.80 1.75 24.93
C ASP A 729 10.05 3.06 25.24
N ASN A 730 10.03 3.45 26.51
CA ASN A 730 9.43 4.67 27.06
C ASN A 730 7.99 5.00 26.58
N ILE A 731 7.17 3.98 26.28
CA ILE A 731 5.81 4.13 25.75
C ILE A 731 4.80 3.36 26.63
N ASP A 732 4.14 4.09 27.52
CA ASP A 732 2.98 3.60 28.28
C ASP A 732 1.67 3.63 27.44
N ILE A 733 1.61 4.45 26.39
CA ILE A 733 0.39 4.76 25.62
C ILE A 733 0.70 4.64 24.12
N ARG A 734 0.20 3.58 23.45
CA ARG A 734 0.52 3.29 22.04
C ARG A 734 -0.22 4.16 21.02
N VAL A 735 -1.43 4.59 21.39
CA VAL A 735 -2.22 5.57 20.66
C VAL A 735 -2.71 6.60 21.67
N ALA A 736 -2.35 7.87 21.48
CA ALA A 736 -2.78 8.97 22.34
C ALA A 736 -3.83 9.85 21.64
N TYR A 737 -4.68 10.48 22.43
CA TYR A 737 -5.81 11.28 21.95
C TYR A 737 -5.94 12.62 22.69
N THR A 738 -6.31 13.68 21.97
CA THR A 738 -6.64 15.00 22.53
C THR A 738 -7.99 15.50 22.01
N GLU A 739 -8.76 16.18 22.86
CA GLU A 739 -9.98 16.95 22.48
C GLU A 739 -9.78 18.48 22.55
N ASN A 740 -8.59 18.94 22.92
CA ASN A 740 -8.25 20.35 23.10
C ASN A 740 -7.02 20.78 22.27
N GLY A 741 -6.74 20.02 21.22
CA GLY A 741 -5.71 20.30 20.22
C GLY A 741 -4.29 20.32 20.80
N GLY A 742 -4.00 19.32 21.64
CA GLY A 742 -2.67 19.02 22.16
C GLY A 742 -2.27 19.76 23.43
N GLN A 743 -3.22 20.32 24.19
CA GLN A 743 -2.93 20.86 25.52
C GLN A 743 -2.88 19.76 26.58
N ASP A 744 -3.79 18.79 26.49
CA ASP A 744 -3.81 17.55 27.28
C ASP A 744 -4.00 16.36 26.34
N TRP A 745 -3.41 15.21 26.68
CA TRP A 745 -3.65 13.94 25.98
C TRP A 745 -4.09 12.84 26.94
N LEU A 746 -4.84 11.89 26.39
CA LEU A 746 -5.38 10.70 27.04
C LEU A 746 -4.91 9.45 26.31
N ASP A 747 -4.90 8.32 27.00
CA ASP A 747 -4.72 7.00 26.38
C ASP A 747 -5.97 6.64 25.56
N ALA A 748 -5.81 6.33 24.27
CA ALA A 748 -6.90 5.87 23.41
C ALA A 748 -7.16 4.36 23.56
N ASP A 749 -6.28 3.61 24.23
CA ASP A 749 -6.44 2.23 24.65
C ASP A 749 -6.33 2.07 26.19
N PRO A 750 -7.22 2.69 26.97
CA PRO A 750 -7.16 2.67 28.44
C PRO A 750 -7.35 1.27 29.05
N ASN A 751 -7.82 0.30 28.25
CA ASN A 751 -8.06 -1.07 28.65
C ASN A 751 -6.90 -2.03 28.28
N LYS A 752 -5.85 -1.55 27.59
CA LYS A 752 -4.72 -2.35 27.09
C LYS A 752 -5.17 -3.55 26.26
N SER A 753 -6.00 -3.26 25.27
CA SER A 753 -6.54 -4.22 24.30
C SER A 753 -5.62 -4.46 23.11
N LEU A 754 -4.74 -3.52 22.79
CA LEU A 754 -3.69 -3.70 21.80
C LEU A 754 -2.54 -4.56 22.37
N PRO A 755 -1.88 -5.38 21.54
CA PRO A 755 -0.65 -6.07 21.94
C PRO A 755 0.44 -5.04 22.28
N GLU A 756 1.46 -5.44 23.04
CA GLU A 756 2.60 -4.56 23.40
C GLU A 756 3.58 -4.28 22.24
N LEU A 757 3.06 -4.21 21.02
CA LEU A 757 3.83 -4.05 19.78
C LEU A 757 3.71 -2.63 19.19
N PRO A 758 4.63 -2.23 18.30
CA PRO A 758 4.60 -0.95 17.60
C PRO A 758 3.32 -0.69 16.83
N VAL A 759 2.84 0.55 16.86
CA VAL A 759 1.81 1.05 15.96
C VAL A 759 2.52 1.86 14.86
N ASN A 760 2.47 1.36 13.63
CA ASN A 760 3.26 1.87 12.52
C ASN A 760 2.58 3.03 11.77
N ASN A 761 1.25 3.12 11.81
CA ASN A 761 0.48 4.19 11.15
C ASN A 761 -0.96 4.26 11.72
N ILE A 762 -1.64 5.40 11.56
CA ILE A 762 -3.06 5.61 11.91
C ILE A 762 -3.78 6.42 10.83
N VAL A 763 -5.00 6.02 10.47
CA VAL A 763 -5.87 6.74 9.53
C VAL A 763 -7.29 6.87 10.08
N TYR A 764 -7.93 8.03 9.86
CA TYR A 764 -9.30 8.32 10.26
C TYR A 764 -10.24 8.20 9.07
N GLN A 765 -11.37 7.49 9.23
CA GLN A 765 -12.40 7.40 8.19
C GLN A 765 -13.39 8.58 8.25
N TYR A 766 -13.35 9.46 7.25
CA TYR A 766 -14.29 10.59 7.16
C TYR A 766 -15.76 10.13 7.14
N GLY A 767 -16.64 10.87 7.82
CA GLY A 767 -18.09 10.60 7.86
C GLY A 767 -18.53 9.40 8.70
N SER A 768 -17.63 8.86 9.51
CA SER A 768 -17.86 7.80 10.50
C SER A 768 -18.08 8.36 11.92
N ASN A 769 -18.36 7.48 12.87
CA ASN A 769 -18.46 7.75 14.30
C ASN A 769 -17.07 7.72 14.98
N ASP A 770 -16.17 8.62 14.59
CA ASP A 770 -14.73 8.60 14.93
C ASP A 770 -14.06 7.22 14.67
N VAL A 771 -14.34 6.57 13.53
CA VAL A 771 -13.67 5.31 13.14
C VAL A 771 -12.21 5.59 12.78
N LEU A 772 -11.32 4.88 13.47
CA LEU A 772 -9.87 4.88 13.26
C LEU A 772 -9.41 3.47 12.89
N TYR A 773 -8.44 3.41 11.99
CA TYR A 773 -7.68 2.20 11.68
C TYR A 773 -6.22 2.41 12.00
N ILE A 774 -5.56 1.38 12.55
CA ILE A 774 -4.13 1.41 12.85
C ILE A 774 -3.40 0.21 12.25
N ALA A 775 -2.19 0.47 11.75
CA ALA A 775 -1.22 -0.54 11.37
C ALA A 775 -0.38 -0.93 12.59
N THR A 776 -0.11 -2.21 12.78
CA THR A 776 0.78 -2.71 13.83
C THR A 776 1.78 -3.72 13.27
N ASP A 777 2.74 -4.15 14.11
CA ASP A 777 3.60 -5.30 13.78
C ASP A 777 2.84 -6.66 13.75
N ALA A 778 1.57 -6.68 14.18
CA ALA A 778 0.69 -7.86 14.24
C ALA A 778 -0.61 -7.71 13.41
N GLY A 779 -0.63 -6.85 12.38
CA GLY A 779 -1.80 -6.66 11.51
C GLY A 779 -2.56 -5.34 11.73
N VAL A 780 -3.81 -5.30 11.28
CA VAL A 780 -4.68 -4.11 11.27
C VAL A 780 -5.73 -4.17 12.37
N TYR A 781 -5.86 -3.10 13.15
CA TYR A 781 -6.87 -2.95 14.19
C TYR A 781 -7.75 -1.73 13.92
N TYR A 782 -8.97 -1.73 14.45
CA TYR A 782 -9.91 -0.62 14.34
C TYR A 782 -10.61 -0.31 15.67
N LYS A 783 -11.17 0.90 15.75
CA LYS A 783 -12.01 1.38 16.86
C LYS A 783 -12.92 2.51 16.40
N ASP A 784 -14.10 2.64 17.01
CA ASP A 784 -14.99 3.81 16.87
C ASP A 784 -15.27 4.49 18.24
N ALA A 785 -15.98 5.62 18.25
CA ALA A 785 -16.31 6.36 19.49
C ALA A 785 -17.26 5.62 20.46
N SER A 786 -17.90 4.53 20.04
CA SER A 786 -18.78 3.71 20.88
C SER A 786 -18.05 2.54 21.55
N MET A 787 -16.91 2.13 21.00
CA MET A 787 -16.06 1.04 21.49
C MET A 787 -15.15 1.49 22.65
N ASP A 788 -14.96 0.61 23.65
CA ASP A 788 -14.05 0.85 24.78
C ASP A 788 -12.68 0.16 24.60
N HIS A 789 -12.51 -0.64 23.55
CA HIS A 789 -11.28 -1.35 23.19
C HIS A 789 -11.02 -1.26 21.67
N TRP A 790 -9.85 -1.70 21.24
CA TRP A 790 -9.52 -1.94 19.85
C TRP A 790 -9.81 -3.40 19.49
N GLU A 791 -10.24 -3.64 18.26
CA GLU A 791 -10.50 -4.98 17.72
C GLU A 791 -9.64 -5.21 16.47
N GLU A 792 -9.26 -6.45 16.18
CA GLU A 792 -8.69 -6.83 14.88
C GLU A 792 -9.71 -6.51 13.77
N TYR A 793 -9.27 -5.87 12.69
CA TYR A 793 -10.18 -5.51 11.61
C TYR A 793 -10.30 -6.66 10.61
N GLY A 794 -11.26 -7.56 10.84
CA GLY A 794 -11.52 -8.71 9.96
C GLY A 794 -10.41 -9.78 9.98
N ASN A 795 -10.41 -10.68 8.99
CA ASN A 795 -9.45 -11.77 8.90
C ASN A 795 -8.16 -11.37 8.15
N PHE A 796 -7.27 -10.63 8.82
CA PHE A 796 -5.98 -10.18 8.27
C PHE A 796 -4.80 -11.05 8.75
N PRO A 797 -3.73 -11.24 7.94
CA PRO A 797 -2.52 -11.96 8.36
C PRO A 797 -1.75 -11.27 9.49
N HIS A 798 -1.11 -12.03 10.39
CA HIS A 798 -0.17 -11.47 11.37
C HIS A 798 1.19 -11.12 10.75
N VAL A 799 1.22 -9.99 10.07
CA VAL A 799 2.39 -9.44 9.41
C VAL A 799 2.57 -7.99 9.84
N ARG A 800 3.81 -7.49 9.82
CA ARG A 800 4.06 -6.06 9.95
C ARG A 800 3.36 -5.31 8.81
N VAL A 801 2.38 -4.50 9.17
CA VAL A 801 1.76 -3.51 8.29
C VAL A 801 2.61 -2.24 8.37
N THR A 802 3.12 -1.76 7.24
CA THR A 802 4.02 -0.61 7.19
C THR A 802 3.28 0.71 7.01
N GLU A 803 2.18 0.70 6.26
CA GLU A 803 1.39 1.90 5.95
C GLU A 803 -0.09 1.50 5.72
N LEU A 804 -1.02 2.35 6.14
CA LEU A 804 -2.44 2.28 5.75
C LEU A 804 -2.80 3.48 4.89
N LYS A 805 -3.75 3.27 3.97
CA LYS A 805 -4.43 4.37 3.28
C LYS A 805 -5.90 4.04 3.05
N ILE A 806 -6.76 5.05 3.17
CA ILE A 806 -8.18 4.94 2.83
C ILE A 806 -8.38 5.40 1.38
N ASN A 807 -8.78 4.49 0.52
CA ASN A 807 -9.30 4.82 -0.80
C ASN A 807 -10.77 5.22 -0.68
N TYR A 808 -11.03 6.51 -0.48
CA TYR A 808 -12.39 7.06 -0.45
C TYR A 808 -13.13 6.89 -1.78
N CYS A 809 -12.42 6.66 -2.88
CA CYS A 809 -13.01 6.49 -4.20
C CYS A 809 -13.74 5.14 -4.38
N GLN A 810 -13.22 4.08 -3.77
CA GLN A 810 -13.75 2.71 -3.86
C GLN A 810 -14.35 2.22 -2.52
N GLY A 811 -14.30 3.04 -1.48
CA GLY A 811 -14.72 2.64 -0.14
C GLY A 811 -13.82 1.56 0.48
N LYS A 812 -12.51 1.62 0.21
CA LYS A 812 -11.53 0.59 0.66
C LYS A 812 -10.56 1.13 1.71
N LEU A 813 -10.19 0.28 2.65
CA LEU A 813 -8.94 0.39 3.40
C LEU A 813 -7.87 -0.44 2.68
N ARG A 814 -6.68 0.14 2.46
CA ARG A 814 -5.51 -0.54 1.89
C ARG A 814 -4.39 -0.62 2.90
N ALA A 815 -3.68 -1.74 2.91
CA ALA A 815 -2.60 -2.06 3.82
C ALA A 815 -1.38 -2.61 3.07
N ALA A 816 -0.26 -1.88 3.12
CA ALA A 816 1.03 -2.40 2.66
C ALA A 816 1.70 -3.21 3.77
N THR A 817 2.37 -4.29 3.40
CA THR A 817 2.96 -5.22 4.38
C THR A 817 4.43 -5.52 4.08
N PHE A 818 5.19 -5.81 5.13
CA PHE A 818 6.57 -6.26 5.01
C PHE A 818 6.63 -7.79 5.03
N GLY A 819 6.06 -8.44 4.01
CA GLY A 819 6.08 -9.90 3.89
C GLY A 819 4.85 -10.53 3.25
N ARG A 820 3.73 -9.83 3.05
CA ARG A 820 2.50 -10.43 2.48
C ARG A 820 1.93 -9.65 1.30
N SER A 821 2.71 -8.81 0.63
CA SER A 821 2.25 -7.95 -0.47
C SER A 821 1.17 -6.93 -0.03
N LEU A 822 0.51 -6.27 -0.99
CA LEU A 822 -0.52 -5.25 -0.74
C LEU A 822 -1.91 -5.89 -0.56
N TRP A 823 -2.69 -5.41 0.40
CA TRP A 823 -4.04 -5.88 0.69
C TRP A 823 -5.08 -4.75 0.65
N GLU A 824 -6.34 -5.10 0.38
CA GLU A 824 -7.49 -4.21 0.56
C GLU A 824 -8.71 -4.90 1.21
N ALA A 825 -9.54 -4.11 1.90
CA ALA A 825 -10.80 -4.51 2.52
C ALA A 825 -11.84 -3.38 2.40
N ASP A 826 -13.13 -3.71 2.48
CA ASP A 826 -14.20 -2.71 2.53
C ASP A 826 -14.13 -1.88 3.83
N LEU A 827 -14.43 -0.58 3.76
CA LEU A 827 -14.59 0.30 4.92
C LEU A 827 -15.89 -0.01 5.69
N LEU A 828 -15.96 0.45 6.94
CA LEU A 828 -17.22 0.45 7.70
C LEU A 828 -18.24 1.42 7.07
N PRO A 829 -19.57 1.17 7.21
CA PRO A 829 -20.59 2.05 6.66
C PRO A 829 -20.49 3.50 7.15
N MET A 830 -20.46 4.46 6.23
CA MET A 830 -20.50 5.89 6.57
C MET A 830 -21.91 6.29 7.05
N GLU A 831 -22.00 7.04 8.15
CA GLU A 831 -23.29 7.54 8.65
C GLU A 831 -23.68 8.88 8.00
N ASN A 832 -22.71 9.79 7.84
CA ASN A 832 -22.91 11.13 7.27
C ASN A 832 -21.68 11.54 6.45
N PRO A 833 -21.77 11.78 5.12
CA PRO A 833 -20.62 12.30 4.39
C PRO A 833 -20.23 13.69 4.93
N VAL A 834 -19.02 13.78 5.49
CA VAL A 834 -18.39 15.05 5.89
C VAL A 834 -18.36 15.98 4.67
N CYS A 835 -18.48 17.28 4.92
CA CYS A 835 -18.47 18.29 3.86
C CYS A 835 -17.45 19.41 4.16
N TYR A 836 -16.60 19.73 3.19
CA TYR A 836 -15.82 20.96 3.22
C TYR A 836 -16.77 22.16 3.24
N ALA A 837 -16.63 23.07 4.21
CA ALA A 837 -17.61 24.11 4.50
C ALA A 837 -17.16 25.49 4.03
N ILE A 838 -17.91 26.08 3.09
CA ILE A 838 -17.77 27.50 2.69
C ILE A 838 -18.60 28.33 3.67
N ASN A 839 -17.95 29.16 4.48
CA ASN A 839 -18.57 29.89 5.59
C ASN A 839 -19.03 31.30 5.19
N ASN A 840 -19.78 31.94 6.08
CA ASN A 840 -20.29 33.29 5.88
C ASN A 840 -19.15 34.31 5.65
N GLY A 841 -19.18 34.99 4.50
CA GLY A 841 -18.18 35.99 4.10
C GLY A 841 -17.02 35.42 3.28
N GLU A 842 -16.92 34.10 3.12
CA GLU A 842 -15.97 33.48 2.20
C GLU A 842 -16.48 33.55 0.76
N ASN A 843 -15.56 33.84 -0.17
CA ASN A 843 -15.81 33.83 -1.61
C ASN A 843 -14.63 33.13 -2.28
N LEU A 844 -14.78 31.84 -2.59
CA LEU A 844 -13.72 31.01 -3.14
C LEU A 844 -13.92 30.79 -4.65
N VAL A 845 -12.81 30.66 -5.38
CA VAL A 845 -12.81 30.32 -6.81
C VAL A 845 -11.94 29.07 -7.02
N TRP A 846 -12.51 28.01 -7.60
CA TRP A 846 -11.80 26.79 -7.96
C TRP A 846 -11.70 26.67 -9.48
N SER A 847 -10.51 26.93 -10.03
CA SER A 847 -10.26 27.02 -11.47
C SER A 847 -9.44 25.89 -12.08
N ASN A 848 -8.80 25.05 -11.25
CA ASN A 848 -8.00 23.91 -11.69
C ASN A 848 -8.78 22.60 -11.49
N GLU A 849 -8.26 21.49 -12.01
CA GLU A 849 -8.75 20.16 -11.68
C GLU A 849 -8.56 19.87 -10.17
N LYS A 850 -9.54 19.23 -9.54
CA LYS A 850 -9.52 18.95 -8.10
C LYS A 850 -10.34 17.71 -7.76
N VAL A 851 -9.77 16.80 -6.97
CA VAL A 851 -10.52 15.69 -6.35
C VAL A 851 -10.95 16.07 -4.95
N LEU A 852 -12.17 15.70 -4.57
CA LEU A 852 -12.63 15.79 -3.19
C LEU A 852 -12.78 14.40 -2.57
N GLN A 853 -12.24 14.23 -1.37
CA GLN A 853 -12.47 13.04 -0.52
C GLN A 853 -13.75 13.19 0.34
N THR A 854 -14.47 14.32 0.21
CA THR A 854 -15.63 14.70 1.01
C THR A 854 -16.67 15.43 0.15
N GLY A 855 -17.87 15.69 0.71
CA GLY A 855 -18.85 16.59 0.10
C GLY A 855 -18.45 18.07 0.22
N VAL A 856 -19.35 18.97 -0.22
CA VAL A 856 -19.19 20.42 -0.02
C VAL A 856 -20.45 21.00 0.63
N ARG A 857 -20.30 21.97 1.53
CA ARG A 857 -21.44 22.70 2.13
C ARG A 857 -21.23 24.21 2.03
N VAL A 858 -21.99 24.85 1.16
CA VAL A 858 -22.05 26.31 1.06
C VAL A 858 -23.09 26.83 2.05
N LYS A 859 -22.62 27.48 3.12
CA LYS A 859 -23.47 28.02 4.18
C LYS A 859 -24.05 29.38 3.81
N ALA A 860 -25.01 29.85 4.62
CA ALA A 860 -25.53 31.21 4.55
C ALA A 860 -24.42 32.28 4.49
N GLY A 861 -24.38 33.07 3.42
CA GLY A 861 -23.40 34.13 3.18
C GLY A 861 -22.05 33.67 2.61
N GLY A 862 -21.86 32.37 2.34
CA GLY A 862 -20.71 31.84 1.61
C GLY A 862 -20.97 31.75 0.11
N HIS A 863 -19.93 31.94 -0.70
CA HIS A 863 -19.97 31.81 -2.16
C HIS A 863 -18.81 30.93 -2.66
N LEU A 864 -19.14 29.91 -3.45
CA LEU A 864 -18.17 29.13 -4.23
C LEU A 864 -18.40 29.37 -5.73
N THR A 865 -17.34 29.68 -6.46
CA THR A 865 -17.32 29.73 -7.93
C THR A 865 -16.41 28.63 -8.46
N VAL A 866 -16.88 27.86 -9.44
CA VAL A 866 -16.11 26.77 -10.07
C VAL A 866 -15.98 27.03 -11.57
N THR A 867 -14.74 27.07 -12.03
CA THR A 867 -14.38 27.18 -13.47
C THR A 867 -13.44 26.05 -13.93
N GLY A 868 -13.00 25.18 -13.01
CA GLY A 868 -12.22 23.97 -13.28
C GLY A 868 -13.09 22.70 -13.23
N VAL A 869 -12.45 21.53 -13.21
CA VAL A 869 -13.13 20.22 -13.08
C VAL A 869 -13.03 19.73 -11.64
N ILE A 870 -14.17 19.46 -11.01
CA ILE A 870 -14.25 18.96 -9.65
C ILE A 870 -14.78 17.52 -9.67
N TYR A 871 -13.93 16.62 -9.22
CA TYR A 871 -14.19 15.18 -9.11
C TYR A 871 -14.76 14.88 -7.73
N MET A 872 -16.03 14.46 -7.70
CA MET A 872 -16.78 14.13 -6.48
C MET A 872 -16.61 12.65 -6.13
N PRO A 873 -16.51 12.29 -4.84
CA PRO A 873 -16.36 10.88 -4.42
C PRO A 873 -17.70 10.14 -4.51
N GLU A 874 -17.67 8.81 -4.53
CA GLU A 874 -18.89 7.99 -4.43
C GLU A 874 -19.67 8.36 -3.16
N GLY A 875 -20.99 8.52 -3.28
CA GLY A 875 -21.82 8.96 -2.16
C GLY A 875 -21.64 10.43 -1.73
N GLY A 876 -20.66 11.16 -2.27
CA GLY A 876 -20.45 12.58 -1.99
C GLY A 876 -21.59 13.46 -2.51
N LYS A 877 -21.97 14.50 -1.75
CA LYS A 877 -22.95 15.51 -2.18
C LYS A 877 -22.45 16.94 -1.96
N ILE A 878 -23.00 17.86 -2.73
CA ILE A 878 -22.89 19.30 -2.48
C ILE A 878 -24.18 19.74 -1.78
N ILE A 879 -24.08 20.58 -0.76
CA ILE A 879 -25.22 21.18 -0.05
C ILE A 879 -25.09 22.69 -0.19
N VAL A 880 -26.16 23.37 -0.60
CA VAL A 880 -26.24 24.83 -0.58
C VAL A 880 -27.39 25.21 0.35
N GLU A 881 -27.06 25.81 1.49
CA GLU A 881 -28.02 26.24 2.51
C GLU A 881 -28.75 27.54 2.08
N PRO A 882 -29.91 27.87 2.67
CA PRO A 882 -30.52 29.19 2.56
C PRO A 882 -29.52 30.34 2.79
N GLY A 883 -29.38 31.26 1.83
CA GLY A 883 -28.39 32.33 1.89
C GLY A 883 -27.02 31.99 1.30
N GLY A 884 -26.75 30.72 0.97
CA GLY A 884 -25.52 30.27 0.29
C GLY A 884 -25.64 30.34 -1.23
N LYS A 885 -24.51 30.54 -1.91
CA LYS A 885 -24.46 30.62 -3.38
C LYS A 885 -23.36 29.74 -4.00
N LEU A 886 -23.74 28.97 -5.01
CA LEU A 886 -22.84 28.23 -5.89
C LEU A 886 -22.90 28.83 -7.31
N THR A 887 -21.76 29.05 -7.93
CA THR A 887 -21.64 29.45 -9.34
C THR A 887 -20.78 28.44 -10.08
N LEU A 888 -21.27 27.91 -11.19
CA LEU A 888 -20.55 26.99 -12.08
C LEU A 888 -20.39 27.67 -13.44
N ASP A 889 -19.24 28.31 -13.66
CA ASP A 889 -18.98 29.16 -14.81
C ASP A 889 -17.96 28.50 -15.74
N GLY A 890 -18.45 27.72 -16.71
CA GLY A 890 -17.66 26.86 -17.57
C GLY A 890 -16.95 25.68 -16.87
N GLY A 891 -17.05 25.58 -15.54
CA GLY A 891 -16.52 24.46 -14.76
C GLY A 891 -17.38 23.20 -14.84
N ILE A 892 -16.85 22.09 -14.31
CA ILE A 892 -17.49 20.76 -14.37
C ILE A 892 -17.57 20.17 -12.97
N PHE A 893 -18.73 19.62 -12.59
CA PHE A 893 -18.85 18.64 -11.50
C PHE A 893 -19.11 17.26 -12.11
N THR A 894 -18.22 16.30 -11.83
CA THR A 894 -18.30 14.92 -12.32
C THR A 894 -17.92 13.94 -11.20
N ASN A 895 -18.05 12.64 -11.43
CA ASN A 895 -17.54 11.64 -10.49
C ASN A 895 -16.03 11.43 -10.63
N GLY A 896 -15.31 11.27 -9.52
CA GLY A 896 -13.88 10.94 -9.54
C GLY A 896 -13.60 9.46 -9.82
N CYS A 897 -14.55 8.59 -9.49
CA CYS A 897 -14.27 7.18 -9.20
C CYS A 897 -15.10 6.21 -10.07
N GLY A 898 -15.68 6.68 -11.18
CA GLY A 898 -16.52 5.88 -12.08
C GLY A 898 -17.93 5.53 -11.56
N LYS A 899 -18.15 5.54 -10.24
CA LYS A 899 -19.49 5.41 -9.59
C LYS A 899 -20.18 6.76 -9.42
N PRO A 900 -21.51 6.85 -9.37
CA PRO A 900 -22.20 8.13 -9.27
C PRO A 900 -22.01 8.81 -7.91
N TRP A 901 -21.80 10.13 -7.97
CA TRP A 901 -21.94 10.99 -6.80
C TRP A 901 -23.41 11.38 -6.60
N GLN A 902 -23.79 11.83 -5.40
CA GLN A 902 -25.20 12.08 -5.05
C GLN A 902 -25.80 13.35 -5.68
N GLY A 903 -24.98 14.26 -6.22
CA GLY A 903 -25.40 15.53 -6.82
C GLY A 903 -25.55 16.70 -5.83
N ILE A 904 -26.23 17.76 -6.27
CA ILE A 904 -26.33 19.05 -5.56
C ILE A 904 -27.68 19.19 -4.83
N GLU A 905 -27.63 19.24 -3.51
CA GLU A 905 -28.77 19.48 -2.61
C GLU A 905 -28.96 20.98 -2.36
N LEU A 906 -29.97 21.56 -3.00
CA LEU A 906 -30.30 22.98 -2.99
C LEU A 906 -31.41 23.25 -1.96
N GLN A 907 -31.04 23.56 -0.72
CA GLN A 907 -31.98 23.67 0.39
C GLN A 907 -32.71 25.01 0.39
N GLY A 908 -34.03 24.97 0.53
CA GLY A 908 -34.89 26.14 0.62
C GLY A 908 -35.51 26.36 2.00
N THR A 909 -36.39 27.35 2.08
CA THR A 909 -37.33 27.53 3.19
C THR A 909 -38.75 27.45 2.62
N ALA A 910 -39.46 26.33 2.85
CA ALA A 910 -40.69 25.97 2.11
C ALA A 910 -41.86 26.98 2.21
N ASN A 911 -41.83 27.84 3.22
CA ASN A 911 -42.88 28.83 3.52
C ASN A 911 -42.43 30.29 3.34
N GLN A 912 -41.36 30.53 2.56
CA GLN A 912 -40.88 31.88 2.20
C GLN A 912 -40.88 32.08 0.67
N PRO A 913 -40.81 33.33 0.17
CA PRO A 913 -40.57 33.59 -1.25
C PRO A 913 -39.23 33.02 -1.74
N GLN A 914 -39.09 32.80 -3.06
CA GLN A 914 -37.77 32.56 -3.64
C GLN A 914 -36.99 33.87 -3.74
N THR A 915 -36.17 34.12 -2.72
CA THR A 915 -35.14 35.15 -2.72
C THR A 915 -33.86 34.53 -2.14
N PRO A 916 -32.66 34.98 -2.54
CA PRO A 916 -31.40 34.40 -2.03
C PRO A 916 -31.28 34.33 -0.51
N GLU A 917 -31.94 35.21 0.26
CA GLU A 917 -31.98 35.15 1.74
C GLU A 917 -32.58 33.84 2.30
N TYR A 918 -33.56 33.25 1.63
CA TYR A 918 -34.34 32.09 2.13
C TYR A 918 -34.07 30.79 1.37
N GLN A 919 -33.24 30.84 0.33
CA GLN A 919 -33.00 29.73 -0.59
C GLN A 919 -31.51 29.60 -0.87
N GLY A 920 -31.02 28.35 -0.97
CA GLY A 920 -29.76 28.09 -1.65
C GLY A 920 -29.91 28.44 -3.14
N VAL A 921 -28.88 29.07 -3.69
CA VAL A 921 -28.86 29.51 -5.10
C VAL A 921 -27.74 28.81 -5.85
N ILE A 922 -28.05 28.29 -7.04
CA ILE A 922 -27.07 27.84 -8.01
C ILE A 922 -27.23 28.61 -9.33
N GLU A 923 -26.14 29.20 -9.80
CA GLU A 923 -26.01 29.80 -11.13
C GLU A 923 -25.09 28.92 -11.98
N ILE A 924 -25.51 28.54 -13.19
CA ILE A 924 -24.71 27.75 -14.14
C ILE A 924 -24.62 28.52 -15.46
N THR A 925 -23.40 28.82 -15.90
CA THR A 925 -23.12 29.68 -17.06
C THR A 925 -22.02 29.13 -17.95
N ASN A 926 -21.96 29.62 -19.19
CA ASN A 926 -20.82 29.45 -20.11
C ASN A 926 -20.38 28.00 -20.39
N GLY A 927 -21.32 27.06 -20.44
CA GLY A 927 -21.04 25.64 -20.66
C GLY A 927 -20.74 24.87 -19.37
N GLY A 928 -21.09 25.41 -18.20
CA GLY A 928 -20.92 24.72 -16.92
C GLY A 928 -21.67 23.38 -16.88
N THR A 929 -20.97 22.32 -16.51
CA THR A 929 -21.43 20.93 -16.66
C THR A 929 -21.67 20.25 -15.31
N ILE A 930 -22.82 19.59 -15.15
CA ILE A 930 -23.08 18.65 -14.05
C ILE A 930 -23.30 17.27 -14.67
N GLU A 931 -22.45 16.31 -14.35
CA GLU A 931 -22.48 14.99 -14.97
C GLU A 931 -22.22 13.82 -14.01
N ASN A 932 -22.60 12.63 -14.45
CA ASN A 932 -22.41 11.36 -13.76
C ASN A 932 -22.93 11.33 -12.30
N ALA A 933 -24.01 12.06 -12.01
CA ALA A 933 -24.66 12.09 -10.70
C ALA A 933 -25.93 11.22 -10.64
N ASP A 934 -26.30 10.77 -9.43
CA ASP A 934 -27.61 10.18 -9.15
C ASP A 934 -28.73 11.20 -9.42
N ILE A 935 -28.69 12.36 -8.76
CA ILE A 935 -29.60 13.48 -9.05
C ILE A 935 -28.79 14.78 -9.13
N GLY A 936 -28.50 15.25 -10.34
CA GLY A 936 -27.60 16.39 -10.60
C GLY A 936 -27.90 17.61 -9.73
N ILE A 937 -29.17 18.05 -9.67
CA ILE A 937 -29.65 19.05 -8.69
C ILE A 937 -30.99 18.60 -8.09
N ILE A 938 -31.13 18.71 -6.77
CA ILE A 938 -32.37 18.40 -6.03
C ILE A 938 -32.76 19.55 -5.10
N THR A 939 -33.99 20.06 -5.21
CA THR A 939 -34.45 21.26 -4.46
C THR A 939 -35.15 20.95 -3.12
N ILE A 940 -34.64 19.95 -2.40
CA ILE A 940 -35.12 19.52 -1.07
C ILE A 940 -33.96 18.86 -0.31
N ARG A 941 -33.97 18.94 1.02
CA ARG A 941 -33.02 18.22 1.88
C ARG A 941 -33.32 16.70 1.88
N ARG A 942 -32.28 15.87 1.66
CA ARG A 942 -32.32 14.41 1.82
C ARG A 942 -31.75 13.99 3.18
N GLU A 943 -32.46 13.11 3.86
CA GLU A 943 -32.07 12.49 5.13
C GLU A 943 -32.00 10.96 4.98
N ASN A 944 -30.96 10.34 5.54
CA ASN A 944 -30.79 8.88 5.54
C ASN A 944 -31.76 8.21 6.52
N TYR A 945 -32.45 7.16 6.08
CA TYR A 945 -33.06 6.21 7.00
C TYR A 945 -32.00 5.20 7.45
N GLY A 946 -31.74 5.09 8.75
CA GLY A 946 -30.73 4.18 9.31
C GLY A 946 -30.98 2.73 8.86
N GLY A 947 -30.04 2.16 8.12
CA GLY A 947 -30.15 0.83 7.50
C GLY A 947 -30.06 0.79 5.97
N GLY A 948 -30.07 1.93 5.29
CA GLY A 948 -29.75 2.05 3.86
C GLY A 948 -30.88 1.68 2.87
N LYS A 949 -30.76 2.22 1.64
CA LYS A 949 -31.64 2.03 0.46
C LYS A 949 -32.98 2.78 0.42
N GLN A 950 -33.33 3.66 1.35
CA GLN A 950 -34.47 4.57 1.17
C GLN A 950 -34.24 5.97 1.75
N TRP A 951 -34.35 6.99 0.90
CA TRP A 951 -34.25 8.40 1.26
C TRP A 951 -35.53 8.92 1.94
N VAL A 952 -35.36 9.72 2.98
CA VAL A 952 -36.42 10.56 3.55
C VAL A 952 -36.26 11.99 3.02
N TYR A 953 -37.32 12.55 2.46
CA TYR A 953 -37.35 13.89 1.90
C TYR A 953 -37.94 14.88 2.92
N ASN A 954 -37.14 15.86 3.37
CA ASN A 954 -37.58 16.79 4.40
C ASN A 954 -38.26 18.03 3.76
N MET A 955 -39.59 18.01 3.75
CA MET A 955 -40.44 19.00 3.08
C MET A 955 -40.33 20.43 3.62
N ASP A 956 -39.77 20.64 4.83
CA ASP A 956 -39.56 22.00 5.36
C ASP A 956 -38.46 22.77 4.59
N PHE A 957 -37.59 22.04 3.88
CA PHE A 957 -36.45 22.56 3.14
C PHE A 957 -36.68 22.64 1.62
N THR A 958 -37.94 22.68 1.14
CA THR A 958 -38.22 22.90 -0.30
C THR A 958 -38.04 24.35 -0.73
N GLY A 959 -37.78 24.54 -2.02
CA GLY A 959 -37.64 25.84 -2.66
C GLY A 959 -36.51 25.80 -3.65
N GLY A 960 -35.36 26.38 -3.28
CA GLY A 960 -34.14 26.41 -4.09
C GLY A 960 -34.27 27.31 -5.33
N ILE A 961 -33.17 27.91 -5.79
CA ILE A 961 -33.16 28.74 -7.00
C ILE A 961 -32.09 28.22 -7.97
N ILE A 962 -32.52 27.74 -9.13
CA ILE A 962 -31.65 27.26 -10.22
C ILE A 962 -31.72 28.26 -11.38
N HIS A 963 -30.61 28.94 -11.65
CA HIS A 963 -30.46 29.85 -12.78
C HIS A 963 -29.45 29.26 -13.76
N ALA A 964 -29.93 28.60 -14.82
CA ALA A 964 -29.09 27.92 -15.79
C ALA A 964 -29.16 28.61 -17.17
N GLU A 965 -28.02 29.02 -17.71
CA GLU A 965 -27.87 29.72 -18.99
C GLU A 965 -26.70 29.07 -19.75
N ASN A 966 -26.96 28.40 -20.87
CA ASN A 966 -25.96 27.57 -21.57
C ASN A 966 -25.29 26.55 -20.61
N ALA A 967 -26.11 25.86 -19.82
CA ALA A 967 -25.67 24.80 -18.90
C ALA A 967 -25.73 23.42 -19.56
N VAL A 968 -24.90 22.49 -19.09
CA VAL A 968 -24.80 21.12 -19.64
C VAL A 968 -25.05 20.09 -18.54
N PHE A 969 -25.88 19.08 -18.85
CA PHE A 969 -26.20 17.98 -17.94
C PHE A 969 -26.03 16.65 -18.67
N ILE A 970 -24.96 15.90 -18.37
CA ILE A 970 -24.59 14.66 -19.07
C ILE A 970 -24.71 13.44 -18.14
N ASN A 971 -25.30 12.35 -18.63
CA ASN A 971 -25.29 11.02 -17.97
C ASN A 971 -25.69 11.03 -16.47
N ASN A 972 -26.63 11.89 -16.09
CA ASN A 972 -27.23 11.89 -14.75
C ASN A 972 -28.46 10.96 -14.74
N ASN A 973 -28.67 10.20 -13.65
CA ASN A 973 -29.90 9.38 -13.49
C ASN A 973 -31.17 10.27 -13.48
N THR A 974 -31.11 11.42 -12.81
CA THR A 974 -32.01 12.56 -13.04
C THR A 974 -31.19 13.84 -13.06
N ALA A 975 -31.31 14.70 -14.06
CA ALA A 975 -30.50 15.92 -14.12
C ALA A 975 -30.96 16.97 -13.10
N VAL A 976 -32.27 17.24 -13.00
CA VAL A 976 -32.84 18.11 -11.96
C VAL A 976 -34.17 17.57 -11.44
N MET A 977 -34.35 17.57 -10.12
CA MET A 977 -35.59 17.19 -9.45
C MET A 977 -36.14 18.30 -8.53
N PHE A 978 -37.33 18.80 -8.87
CA PHE A 978 -38.10 19.76 -8.08
C PHE A 978 -39.19 19.07 -7.24
N PHE A 979 -39.55 19.72 -6.13
CA PHE A 979 -40.55 19.26 -5.15
C PHE A 979 -41.63 20.32 -4.90
N ASP A 980 -42.73 19.90 -4.26
CA ASP A 980 -43.86 20.76 -3.92
C ASP A 980 -43.43 22.01 -3.16
N TYR A 981 -43.88 23.16 -3.65
CA TYR A 981 -43.49 24.46 -3.14
C TYR A 981 -44.62 25.49 -3.30
N ASN A 982 -44.76 26.36 -2.30
CA ASN A 982 -45.96 27.21 -2.14
C ASN A 982 -45.97 28.47 -3.01
N TYR A 983 -44.80 28.94 -3.46
CA TYR A 983 -44.64 30.14 -4.25
C TYR A 983 -44.30 29.80 -5.72
N THR A 984 -44.40 30.78 -6.60
CA THR A 984 -43.87 30.67 -7.96
C THR A 984 -42.34 30.53 -7.90
N SER A 985 -41.80 29.61 -8.68
CA SER A 985 -40.38 29.43 -8.91
C SER A 985 -39.79 30.63 -9.66
N ASP A 986 -38.59 31.01 -9.27
CA ASP A 986 -37.69 31.93 -9.99
C ASP A 986 -36.64 31.14 -10.81
N SER A 987 -36.74 29.79 -10.82
CA SER A 987 -35.79 28.93 -11.51
C SER A 987 -36.04 28.85 -13.02
N TYR A 988 -34.97 28.91 -13.81
CA TYR A 988 -35.01 28.87 -15.27
C TYR A 988 -33.85 28.08 -15.89
N PHE A 989 -34.08 27.61 -17.11
CA PHE A 989 -33.10 26.95 -17.97
C PHE A 989 -33.18 27.58 -19.36
N ASN A 990 -32.11 28.22 -19.81
CA ASN A 990 -32.02 28.86 -21.13
C ASN A 990 -30.85 28.25 -21.92
N ASP A 991 -31.08 27.88 -23.18
CA ASP A 991 -30.05 27.35 -24.10
C ASP A 991 -29.27 26.14 -23.53
N CYS A 992 -29.89 25.34 -22.65
CA CYS A 992 -29.22 24.25 -21.92
C CYS A 992 -29.25 22.92 -22.69
N LEU A 993 -28.23 22.09 -22.51
CA LEU A 993 -28.16 20.72 -23.03
C LEU A 993 -28.36 19.70 -21.90
N PHE A 994 -29.27 18.77 -22.11
CA PHE A 994 -29.47 17.56 -21.31
C PHE A 994 -29.24 16.35 -22.22
N GLU A 995 -28.22 15.55 -21.92
CA GLU A 995 -27.76 14.48 -22.79
C GLU A 995 -27.49 13.17 -22.04
N THR A 996 -27.89 12.04 -22.63
CA THR A 996 -27.34 10.71 -22.31
C THR A 996 -26.52 10.27 -23.51
N ASN A 997 -25.19 10.26 -23.40
CA ASN A 997 -24.28 9.93 -24.51
C ASN A 997 -23.47 8.64 -24.29
N ASP A 998 -23.51 8.06 -23.08
CA ASP A 998 -22.88 6.77 -22.78
C ASP A 998 -23.87 5.80 -22.10
N ASN A 999 -23.50 4.52 -22.02
CA ASN A 999 -24.18 3.55 -21.20
C ASN A 999 -23.76 3.78 -19.74
N MET A 1000 -24.65 4.39 -18.95
CA MET A 1000 -24.35 4.80 -17.57
C MET A 1000 -23.91 3.62 -16.67
N SER A 1001 -23.04 3.91 -15.69
CA SER A 1001 -22.33 2.92 -14.87
C SER A 1001 -23.25 1.95 -14.10
N ASP A 1002 -22.68 0.82 -13.63
CA ASP A 1002 -23.38 -0.32 -12.99
C ASP A 1002 -24.64 0.06 -12.19
N ALA A 1003 -25.80 -0.27 -12.77
CA ALA A 1003 -27.16 -0.09 -12.22
C ALA A 1003 -27.78 1.32 -12.26
N MET A 1004 -27.21 2.29 -12.99
CA MET A 1004 -27.90 3.53 -13.33
C MET A 1004 -28.71 3.40 -14.64
N GLU A 1005 -30.00 3.71 -14.59
CA GLU A 1005 -30.83 3.99 -15.78
C GLU A 1005 -31.30 5.45 -15.73
N PRO A 1006 -31.19 6.25 -16.80
CA PRO A 1006 -31.71 7.61 -16.81
C PRO A 1006 -33.24 7.56 -16.78
N TYR A 1007 -33.85 8.05 -15.69
CA TYR A 1007 -35.31 8.12 -15.58
C TYR A 1007 -35.86 9.27 -16.41
N TYR A 1008 -35.52 10.50 -16.02
CA TYR A 1008 -35.95 11.73 -16.68
C TYR A 1008 -34.90 12.82 -16.46
N PHE A 1009 -34.60 13.63 -17.48
CA PHE A 1009 -33.69 14.77 -17.30
C PHE A 1009 -34.26 15.78 -16.31
N LEU A 1010 -35.48 16.28 -16.54
CA LEU A 1010 -36.17 17.18 -15.61
C LEU A 1010 -37.37 16.48 -14.98
N ARG A 1011 -37.44 16.51 -13.65
CA ARG A 1011 -38.56 15.97 -12.88
C ARG A 1011 -39.20 17.06 -12.02
N ILE A 1012 -40.40 17.49 -12.37
CA ILE A 1012 -41.08 18.62 -11.74
C ILE A 1012 -42.33 18.15 -10.98
N ASN A 1013 -42.22 18.03 -9.65
CA ASN A 1013 -43.34 17.66 -8.78
C ASN A 1013 -43.87 18.91 -8.06
N GLY A 1014 -45.18 19.17 -8.11
CA GLY A 1014 -45.86 20.17 -7.28
C GLY A 1014 -45.57 21.66 -7.56
N MET A 1015 -44.49 21.99 -8.25
CA MET A 1015 -44.01 23.36 -8.45
C MET A 1015 -44.80 24.15 -9.51
N LYS A 1016 -44.67 25.48 -9.49
CA LYS A 1016 -45.20 26.40 -10.50
C LYS A 1016 -44.13 27.37 -10.98
N GLY A 1017 -44.12 27.73 -12.25
CA GLY A 1017 -43.34 28.86 -12.78
C GLY A 1017 -41.92 28.54 -13.25
N VAL A 1018 -41.51 27.26 -13.27
CA VAL A 1018 -40.24 26.88 -13.91
C VAL A 1018 -40.30 27.24 -15.39
N ASN A 1019 -39.27 27.91 -15.90
CA ASN A 1019 -39.19 28.33 -17.30
C ASN A 1019 -38.07 27.58 -18.02
N ILE A 1020 -38.38 26.94 -19.15
CA ILE A 1020 -37.44 26.16 -19.95
C ILE A 1020 -37.45 26.76 -21.37
N SER A 1021 -36.36 27.39 -21.77
CA SER A 1021 -36.21 28.11 -23.04
C SER A 1021 -35.09 27.52 -23.87
N ASN A 1022 -35.36 27.14 -25.12
CA ASN A 1022 -34.37 26.64 -26.10
C ASN A 1022 -33.46 25.52 -25.58
N CYS A 1023 -34.00 24.63 -24.75
CA CYS A 1023 -33.25 23.53 -24.17
C CYS A 1023 -33.34 22.27 -25.04
N ASN A 1024 -32.26 21.51 -25.07
CA ASN A 1024 -32.14 20.26 -25.82
C ASN A 1024 -32.11 19.07 -24.86
N PHE A 1025 -32.89 18.03 -25.15
CA PHE A 1025 -33.03 16.79 -24.39
C PHE A 1025 -32.78 15.61 -25.34
N ILE A 1026 -31.58 15.03 -25.28
CA ILE A 1026 -31.07 14.13 -26.32
C ILE A 1026 -30.59 12.82 -25.70
N ASN A 1027 -30.96 11.70 -26.32
CA ASN A 1027 -30.33 10.41 -26.08
C ASN A 1027 -29.46 10.03 -27.29
N ASN A 1028 -28.15 10.11 -27.12
CA ASN A 1028 -27.12 9.67 -28.06
C ASN A 1028 -26.45 8.34 -27.65
N SER A 1029 -26.93 7.70 -26.57
CA SER A 1029 -26.42 6.41 -26.11
C SER A 1029 -26.67 5.27 -27.11
N SER A 1030 -26.04 4.12 -26.88
CA SER A 1030 -26.23 2.92 -27.72
C SER A 1030 -27.64 2.31 -27.66
N THR A 1031 -28.46 2.72 -26.68
CA THR A 1031 -29.83 2.23 -26.49
C THR A 1031 -30.83 3.24 -27.09
N PRO A 1032 -31.59 2.89 -28.14
CA PRO A 1032 -32.58 3.79 -28.72
C PRO A 1032 -33.78 3.97 -27.80
N HIS A 1033 -34.42 5.14 -27.84
CA HIS A 1033 -35.58 5.48 -27.02
C HIS A 1033 -35.36 5.32 -25.50
N PHE A 1034 -34.17 5.64 -25.00
CA PHE A 1034 -33.80 5.49 -23.59
C PHE A 1034 -34.06 6.79 -22.81
N GLY A 1035 -34.44 6.66 -21.53
CA GLY A 1035 -34.79 7.77 -20.65
C GLY A 1035 -35.94 8.67 -21.14
N GLY A 1036 -36.12 9.82 -20.48
CA GLY A 1036 -37.14 10.80 -20.84
C GLY A 1036 -36.72 12.25 -20.61
N GLY A 1037 -37.36 13.18 -21.31
CA GLY A 1037 -37.06 14.61 -21.25
C GLY A 1037 -37.57 15.24 -19.97
N ILE A 1038 -38.88 15.49 -19.91
CA ILE A 1038 -39.53 16.11 -18.75
C ILE A 1038 -40.63 15.21 -18.20
N TYR A 1039 -40.51 14.81 -16.93
CA TYR A 1039 -41.63 14.26 -16.15
C TYR A 1039 -42.23 15.34 -15.27
N SER A 1040 -43.55 15.39 -15.18
CA SER A 1040 -44.23 16.23 -14.20
C SER A 1040 -45.46 15.60 -13.56
N LEU A 1041 -45.61 15.90 -12.27
CA LEU A 1041 -46.77 15.54 -11.45
C LEU A 1041 -47.25 16.79 -10.72
N ASN A 1042 -48.51 17.16 -10.96
CA ASN A 1042 -49.18 18.30 -10.36
C ASN A 1042 -48.38 19.61 -10.51
N ALA A 1043 -47.89 19.96 -11.71
CA ALA A 1043 -46.97 21.10 -11.92
C ALA A 1043 -47.40 22.06 -13.03
N GLN A 1044 -46.89 23.30 -12.98
CA GLN A 1044 -47.11 24.33 -14.01
C GLN A 1044 -45.76 24.91 -14.46
N TYR A 1045 -45.44 24.79 -15.74
CA TYR A 1045 -44.17 25.25 -16.32
C TYR A 1045 -44.31 25.51 -17.83
N ASN A 1046 -43.32 26.21 -18.37
CA ASN A 1046 -43.24 26.57 -19.78
C ASN A 1046 -42.05 25.85 -20.43
N VAL A 1047 -42.23 25.41 -21.67
CA VAL A 1047 -41.19 24.86 -22.56
C VAL A 1047 -41.31 25.58 -23.90
N GLU A 1048 -40.42 26.52 -24.19
CA GLU A 1048 -40.52 27.41 -25.35
C GLU A 1048 -39.20 27.51 -26.13
N GLY A 1049 -39.25 27.55 -27.46
CA GLY A 1049 -38.09 27.93 -28.28
C GLY A 1049 -37.64 29.38 -28.03
N LYS A 1050 -36.45 29.77 -28.48
CA LYS A 1050 -35.94 31.14 -28.34
C LYS A 1050 -36.27 31.99 -29.55
N CYS A 1051 -36.87 33.14 -29.30
CA CYS A 1051 -37.12 34.12 -30.36
C CYS A 1051 -35.81 34.77 -30.83
N LEU A 1052 -35.47 34.59 -32.12
CA LEU A 1052 -34.26 35.18 -32.72
C LEU A 1052 -34.51 36.59 -33.29
N SER A 1053 -35.72 36.89 -33.74
CA SER A 1053 -36.04 38.18 -34.39
C SER A 1053 -36.27 39.35 -33.41
N GLY A 1054 -36.62 39.05 -32.15
CA GLY A 1054 -36.92 40.02 -31.10
C GLY A 1054 -38.26 40.77 -31.24
N GLY A 1055 -38.78 41.27 -30.11
CA GLY A 1055 -40.06 41.99 -30.04
C GLY A 1055 -41.29 41.11 -29.80
N ASP A 1056 -42.47 41.72 -29.71
CA ASP A 1056 -43.74 41.04 -29.38
C ASP A 1056 -44.24 40.09 -30.49
N ASP A 1057 -43.88 40.37 -31.76
CA ASP A 1057 -44.26 39.59 -32.95
C ASP A 1057 -43.05 38.81 -33.48
N CYS A 1058 -42.75 37.65 -32.88
CA CYS A 1058 -41.58 36.86 -33.27
C CYS A 1058 -41.80 36.03 -34.56
N THR A 1059 -40.90 36.20 -35.54
CA THR A 1059 -40.99 35.54 -36.86
C THR A 1059 -39.94 34.47 -37.12
N GLU A 1060 -38.83 34.49 -36.36
CA GLU A 1060 -37.74 33.51 -36.47
C GLU A 1060 -37.48 32.92 -35.09
N TRP A 1061 -37.51 31.59 -34.99
CA TRP A 1061 -37.40 30.83 -33.75
C TRP A 1061 -36.24 29.84 -33.85
N ASP A 1062 -35.45 29.77 -32.79
CA ASP A 1062 -34.60 28.62 -32.48
C ASP A 1062 -35.44 27.66 -31.64
N ASN A 1063 -35.50 26.39 -32.03
CA ASN A 1063 -36.43 25.43 -31.42
C ASN A 1063 -35.67 24.53 -30.44
N GLY A 1064 -36.19 24.38 -29.21
CA GLY A 1064 -35.71 23.35 -28.29
C GLY A 1064 -35.95 21.94 -28.87
N LEU A 1065 -35.00 21.03 -28.68
CA LEU A 1065 -35.03 19.67 -29.24
C LEU A 1065 -35.33 18.61 -28.19
N PHE A 1066 -36.19 17.65 -28.51
CA PHE A 1066 -36.38 16.41 -27.76
C PHE A 1066 -36.11 15.24 -28.71
N GLN A 1067 -35.06 14.45 -28.48
CA GLN A 1067 -34.59 13.45 -29.46
C GLN A 1067 -34.26 12.07 -28.88
N ASN A 1068 -34.78 11.02 -29.54
CA ASN A 1068 -34.48 9.61 -29.28
C ASN A 1068 -34.83 9.13 -27.84
N LEU A 1069 -35.86 9.71 -27.23
CA LEU A 1069 -36.30 9.41 -25.85
C LEU A 1069 -37.48 8.43 -25.81
N ASN A 1070 -37.68 7.73 -24.68
CA ASN A 1070 -38.92 6.98 -24.42
C ASN A 1070 -40.12 7.93 -24.31
N TYR A 1071 -39.91 9.05 -23.60
CA TYR A 1071 -40.86 10.15 -23.46
C TYR A 1071 -40.16 11.50 -23.66
N GLY A 1072 -40.64 12.35 -24.57
CA GLY A 1072 -40.20 13.75 -24.62
C GLY A 1072 -40.72 14.52 -23.40
N ILE A 1073 -42.03 14.56 -23.22
CA ILE A 1073 -42.71 15.10 -22.04
C ILE A 1073 -43.78 14.12 -21.55
N TYR A 1074 -43.77 13.80 -20.26
CA TYR A 1074 -44.80 13.03 -19.55
C TYR A 1074 -45.37 13.88 -18.41
N ALA A 1075 -46.57 14.42 -18.60
CA ALA A 1075 -47.19 15.37 -17.69
C ALA A 1075 -48.51 14.84 -17.10
N THR A 1076 -48.66 14.89 -15.78
CA THR A 1076 -49.84 14.37 -15.08
C THR A 1076 -50.35 15.34 -14.03
N GLU A 1077 -51.67 15.43 -13.88
CA GLU A 1077 -52.33 16.28 -12.92
C GLU A 1077 -53.51 15.55 -12.27
N THR A 1078 -53.68 15.77 -10.97
CA THR A 1078 -54.75 15.19 -10.13
C THR A 1078 -55.81 16.22 -9.71
N SER A 1079 -55.53 17.52 -9.91
CA SER A 1079 -56.38 18.66 -9.64
C SER A 1079 -56.28 19.67 -10.79
N PRO A 1080 -57.37 19.99 -11.54
CA PRO A 1080 -57.34 20.67 -12.85
C PRO A 1080 -56.88 22.15 -12.87
N VAL A 1081 -56.07 22.60 -11.91
CA VAL A 1081 -55.70 24.00 -11.68
C VAL A 1081 -54.33 24.37 -12.25
N LYS A 1082 -53.45 23.38 -12.49
CA LYS A 1082 -52.14 23.59 -13.14
C LYS A 1082 -52.12 22.95 -14.52
N PHE A 1083 -51.31 23.52 -15.40
CA PHE A 1083 -51.20 23.13 -16.80
C PHE A 1083 -49.80 23.47 -17.32
N ILE A 1084 -49.42 22.88 -18.45
CA ILE A 1084 -48.14 23.14 -19.11
C ILE A 1084 -48.35 23.95 -20.39
N MET A 1085 -47.33 24.73 -20.77
CA MET A 1085 -47.26 25.39 -22.08
C MET A 1085 -46.05 24.88 -22.83
N VAL A 1086 -46.25 24.32 -24.04
CA VAL A 1086 -45.20 23.74 -24.88
C VAL A 1086 -45.27 24.39 -26.27
N ARG A 1087 -44.24 25.14 -26.65
CA ARG A 1087 -44.22 25.94 -27.89
C ARG A 1087 -42.87 25.95 -28.61
N HIS A 1088 -42.88 25.95 -29.95
CA HIS A 1088 -41.65 26.10 -30.74
C HIS A 1088 -40.55 25.09 -30.35
N ASN A 1089 -40.92 23.80 -30.24
CA ASN A 1089 -39.99 22.70 -30.01
C ASN A 1089 -40.05 21.68 -31.17
N GLU A 1090 -38.94 21.00 -31.41
CA GLU A 1090 -38.83 19.83 -32.28
C GLU A 1090 -38.82 18.55 -31.43
N PHE A 1091 -39.74 17.63 -31.69
CA PHE A 1091 -39.76 16.31 -31.07
C PHE A 1091 -39.42 15.25 -32.13
N SER A 1092 -38.15 14.85 -32.20
CA SER A 1092 -37.60 14.03 -33.27
C SER A 1092 -37.26 12.61 -32.80
N ASP A 1093 -37.85 11.61 -33.43
CA ASP A 1093 -37.56 10.19 -33.20
C ASP A 1093 -37.73 9.72 -31.74
N ASN A 1094 -38.65 10.33 -30.99
CA ASN A 1094 -39.04 9.82 -29.67
C ASN A 1094 -40.05 8.68 -29.82
N TYR A 1095 -40.00 7.71 -28.91
CA TYR A 1095 -41.02 6.65 -28.85
C TYR A 1095 -42.38 7.26 -28.56
N LYS A 1096 -42.46 8.19 -27.61
CA LYS A 1096 -43.65 9.00 -27.31
C LYS A 1096 -43.24 10.45 -27.08
N SER A 1097 -43.66 11.39 -27.91
CA SER A 1097 -43.18 12.76 -27.80
C SER A 1097 -43.82 13.53 -26.65
N VAL A 1098 -45.15 13.70 -26.60
CA VAL A 1098 -45.84 14.39 -25.48
C VAL A 1098 -47.06 13.60 -24.99
N TYR A 1099 -47.10 13.27 -23.70
CA TYR A 1099 -48.25 12.72 -22.98
C TYR A 1099 -48.72 13.69 -21.90
N ILE A 1100 -50.02 13.97 -21.84
CA ILE A 1100 -50.64 14.86 -20.85
C ILE A 1100 -51.89 14.17 -20.30
N ASN A 1101 -52.01 14.05 -18.97
CA ASN A 1101 -53.17 13.48 -18.29
C ASN A 1101 -53.78 14.41 -17.24
N GLY A 1102 -55.12 14.53 -17.23
CA GLY A 1102 -55.89 15.18 -16.16
C GLY A 1102 -55.78 16.70 -16.07
N MET A 1103 -55.12 17.37 -17.02
CA MET A 1103 -54.90 18.82 -17.00
C MET A 1103 -56.09 19.60 -17.59
N THR A 1104 -56.31 20.82 -17.10
CA THR A 1104 -57.23 21.77 -17.72
C THR A 1104 -56.49 23.04 -18.13
N GLY A 1105 -56.62 23.43 -19.41
CA GLY A 1105 -55.95 24.63 -19.95
C GLY A 1105 -54.56 24.41 -20.55
N ALA A 1106 -54.12 23.16 -20.75
CA ALA A 1106 -52.82 22.86 -21.37
C ALA A 1106 -52.70 23.44 -22.79
N LEU A 1107 -51.56 24.04 -23.12
CA LEU A 1107 -51.34 24.76 -24.38
C LEU A 1107 -50.15 24.17 -25.14
N ILE A 1108 -50.42 23.59 -26.32
CA ILE A 1108 -49.43 22.96 -27.19
C ILE A 1108 -49.53 23.64 -28.57
N LYS A 1109 -48.59 24.51 -28.93
CA LYS A 1109 -48.66 25.28 -30.19
C LYS A 1109 -47.33 25.40 -30.91
N TYR A 1110 -47.32 25.44 -32.24
CA TYR A 1110 -46.10 25.71 -33.03
C TYR A 1110 -44.96 24.69 -32.83
N ASN A 1111 -45.23 23.47 -32.36
CA ASN A 1111 -44.22 22.42 -32.23
C ASN A 1111 -44.23 21.52 -33.46
N ASN A 1112 -43.10 20.87 -33.74
CA ASN A 1112 -42.98 19.83 -34.74
C ASN A 1112 -42.79 18.46 -34.07
N PHE A 1113 -43.47 17.44 -34.60
CA PHE A 1113 -43.47 16.08 -34.07
C PHE A 1113 -43.13 15.09 -35.18
N SER A 1114 -41.94 14.51 -35.14
CA SER A 1114 -41.44 13.53 -36.11
C SER A 1114 -41.23 12.19 -35.41
N ILE A 1115 -42.06 11.17 -35.72
CA ILE A 1115 -41.96 9.83 -35.08
C ILE A 1115 -41.69 8.73 -36.12
N SER A 1116 -40.80 7.77 -35.81
CA SER A 1116 -40.54 6.57 -36.64
C SER A 1116 -41.29 5.32 -36.16
N VAL A 1117 -41.79 5.33 -34.93
CA VAL A 1117 -42.39 4.17 -34.27
C VAL A 1117 -43.89 4.09 -34.58
N PRO A 1118 -44.40 2.95 -35.09
CA PRO A 1118 -45.81 2.82 -35.44
C PRO A 1118 -46.73 2.75 -34.21
N PHE A 1119 -47.93 3.33 -34.33
CA PHE A 1119 -48.98 3.27 -33.32
C PHE A 1119 -49.70 1.91 -33.33
N ILE A 1120 -49.35 1.04 -32.37
CA ILE A 1120 -50.01 -0.23 -32.03
C ILE A 1120 -50.63 -0.06 -30.62
N GLU A 1121 -51.42 -1.01 -30.08
CA GLU A 1121 -51.79 -0.97 -28.66
C GLU A 1121 -50.51 -0.88 -27.79
N ASN A 1122 -50.39 0.22 -27.02
CA ASN A 1122 -49.19 0.66 -26.27
C ASN A 1122 -47.97 1.16 -27.11
N GLY A 1123 -48.14 1.41 -28.40
CA GLY A 1123 -47.09 1.90 -29.32
C GLY A 1123 -46.81 3.42 -29.25
N GLY A 1124 -46.06 3.91 -30.24
CA GLY A 1124 -45.52 5.27 -30.24
C GLY A 1124 -46.47 6.36 -30.78
N TYR A 1125 -46.29 7.60 -30.32
CA TYR A 1125 -47.15 8.75 -30.68
C TYR A 1125 -46.48 10.13 -30.54
N GLY A 1126 -46.94 11.11 -31.33
CA GLY A 1126 -46.50 12.51 -31.22
C GLY A 1126 -47.16 13.25 -30.04
N LEU A 1127 -48.48 13.25 -29.94
CA LEU A 1127 -49.21 13.90 -28.85
C LEU A 1127 -50.38 13.02 -28.39
N TYR A 1128 -50.49 12.81 -27.08
CA TYR A 1128 -51.59 12.09 -26.46
C TYR A 1128 -52.15 12.87 -25.27
N LEU A 1129 -53.45 13.17 -25.32
CA LEU A 1129 -54.21 13.90 -24.30
C LEU A 1129 -55.21 12.93 -23.65
N ASP A 1130 -54.98 12.64 -22.38
CA ASP A 1130 -55.79 11.74 -21.55
C ASP A 1130 -56.55 12.55 -20.49
N ASN A 1131 -57.85 12.27 -20.29
CA ASN A 1131 -58.74 12.92 -19.31
C ASN A 1131 -58.62 14.47 -19.16
N SER A 1132 -58.14 15.17 -20.20
CA SER A 1132 -57.79 16.59 -20.14
C SER A 1132 -58.87 17.45 -20.80
N THR A 1133 -59.07 18.68 -20.32
CA THR A 1133 -60.15 19.59 -20.77
C THR A 1133 -59.64 21.00 -21.05
N ASP A 1134 -60.42 21.80 -21.78
CA ASP A 1134 -60.10 23.19 -22.16
C ASP A 1134 -58.67 23.43 -22.71
N TYR A 1135 -58.08 22.39 -23.31
CA TYR A 1135 -56.74 22.45 -23.88
C TYR A 1135 -56.73 23.14 -25.25
N THR A 1136 -55.58 23.72 -25.62
CA THR A 1136 -55.34 24.36 -26.92
C THR A 1136 -54.26 23.59 -27.67
N VAL A 1137 -54.61 23.02 -28.83
CA VAL A 1137 -53.67 22.37 -29.76
C VAL A 1137 -53.83 23.01 -31.13
N GLU A 1138 -52.91 23.88 -31.53
CA GLU A 1138 -53.00 24.64 -32.79
C GLU A 1138 -51.62 24.78 -33.44
N GLU A 1139 -51.58 24.81 -34.77
CA GLU A 1139 -50.37 25.12 -35.55
C GLU A 1139 -49.14 24.23 -35.26
N ASN A 1140 -49.37 23.00 -34.76
CA ASN A 1140 -48.33 21.97 -34.65
C ASN A 1140 -48.25 21.14 -35.94
N LEU A 1141 -47.05 20.67 -36.29
CA LEU A 1141 -46.78 19.76 -37.39
C LEU A 1141 -46.59 18.33 -36.87
N PHE A 1142 -47.14 17.34 -37.57
CA PHE A 1142 -47.02 15.93 -37.22
C PHE A 1142 -46.60 15.12 -38.45
N HIS A 1143 -45.46 14.45 -38.34
CA HIS A 1143 -44.83 13.63 -39.36
C HIS A 1143 -44.58 12.22 -38.82
N HIS A 1144 -44.83 11.22 -39.66
CA HIS A 1144 -44.48 9.82 -39.42
C HIS A 1144 -43.45 9.41 -40.47
N ASN A 1145 -42.31 8.89 -40.03
CA ASN A 1145 -41.21 8.46 -40.87
C ASN A 1145 -41.21 6.92 -40.98
N ASP A 1146 -42.13 6.37 -41.78
CA ASP A 1146 -42.25 4.93 -42.08
C ASP A 1146 -41.31 4.44 -43.20
N GLY A 1147 -40.36 5.28 -43.63
CA GLY A 1147 -39.35 4.93 -44.62
C GLY A 1147 -39.89 4.65 -46.03
N ASN A 1148 -41.10 5.14 -46.36
CA ASN A 1148 -41.74 5.01 -47.69
C ASN A 1148 -42.24 6.36 -48.23
#